data_AF-A0A9Q0QFL9-F1
#
_entry.id   AF-A0A9Q0QFL9-F1
#
_cell.length_a   1.000
_cell.length_b   1.000
_cell.length_c   1.000
_cell.angle_alpha   90.00
_cell.angle_beta   90.00
_cell.angle_gamma   90.00
#
_symmetry.space_group_name_H-M   'P 1'
#
loop_
_entity.id
_entity.type
_entity.pdbx_description
1 polymer ?
#
loop_
_entity_poly.entity_id
_entity_poly.type
_entity_poly.pdbx_seq_one_letter_code
_entity_poly.pdbx_strand_id
1 'polypeptide(L)'
;MELAGSHGDPENVEQMEETKRDIEHKVGKILKLIQNNGPAKKGKIPEDSKKRSALIELVEDFHEQYQSLYAQYDYLRAELGKKAPGRKEKESSPSSSFSDSDYYSPDIGGSPMIDILLETSDGTAGELDSANLEVSGLKHRLASATSENEALHAKYSAALQEADNVNKQNRELSALMKVHELHESQASAQIKELEGQLTALKTEMDSLYTLKKDFELKIENKTAEAQHFQEKILTAAFTKRKEASAQAKGLKNRINNLQKELDSLRCEKSQLEAQLNMKTKEVAENLLRTETLEGEITRKAITEQELLKEKETFHAQRKDLELEADSIRNQKNRLEELIRSKNQETDQLRQEGERMHARIFELEGILLDRGNSFSPCQKEFESRENEATTQIMALKSQVFSLQQDLDSLLSEKSLLETQNERLRRDVMQIQFQMENEVQNLTSEIEEQQKILKDKEDTIKRLTEETKVVRHRSLDSPKYRSLDSPKYRSLDSPRTNPQSLERKIEELAGSFHMKMENHIRILYQRILVAEQIHAETKDSYKKMKDRLDQENIELIEKTTAFEAEFRKIREMLLETGEIFSGAETALKKFYEDNENLSDPIGRISNELQFAKRWITETRDEIKKLKHNVDSLTLQLNGKEEKEFLLREKVWKLEATLSKEGGEKLNSVSQLERKVVYLEQQVKQQEDILLGVSEEKREAIRQLCMMVDYHRGRYDHLREAISKKTVHIRRMA
;
A
#
# COMPACT_ATOMS: atom_id res chain seq x y z
N MET A 1 -45.57 72.33 3.91
CA MET A 1 -46.54 72.73 4.95
C MET A 1 -45.91 72.35 6.26
N GLU A 2 -45.60 73.32 7.10
CA GLU A 2 -44.85 73.11 8.35
C GLU A 2 -45.79 72.88 9.55
N LEU A 3 -45.18 72.75 10.73
CA LEU A 3 -45.76 72.69 12.07
C LEU A 3 -46.39 71.34 12.48
N ALA A 4 -46.22 70.85 13.71
CA ALA A 4 -45.22 71.14 14.76
C ALA A 4 -45.34 70.05 15.85
N GLY A 5 -44.31 69.87 16.70
CA GLY A 5 -44.46 69.14 17.96
C GLY A 5 -43.29 68.22 18.32
N SER A 6 -42.20 68.79 18.85
CA SER A 6 -41.19 67.99 19.55
C SER A 6 -41.69 67.61 20.95
N HIS A 7 -41.60 66.34 21.30
CA HIS A 7 -41.42 65.86 22.68
C HIS A 7 -40.90 64.41 22.65
N GLY A 8 -39.61 64.27 22.38
CA GLY A 8 -38.83 63.06 22.69
C GLY A 8 -37.62 63.50 23.53
N ASP A 9 -37.36 62.80 24.63
CA ASP A 9 -36.23 63.14 25.51
C ASP A 9 -34.90 62.95 24.74
N PRO A 10 -34.00 63.96 24.71
CA PRO A 10 -32.75 63.84 23.95
C PRO A 10 -31.89 62.68 24.45
N GLU A 11 -31.89 62.42 25.75
CA GLU A 11 -31.18 61.33 26.41
C GLU A 11 -31.65 59.93 25.92
N ASN A 12 -32.94 59.80 25.56
CA ASN A 12 -33.52 58.57 25.02
C ASN A 12 -33.20 58.40 23.52
N VAL A 13 -33.15 59.49 22.76
CA VAL A 13 -32.70 59.47 21.35
C VAL A 13 -31.21 59.12 21.26
N GLU A 14 -30.39 59.64 22.16
CA GLU A 14 -28.94 59.37 22.21
C GLU A 14 -28.65 57.91 22.61
N GLN A 15 -29.36 57.36 23.61
CA GLN A 15 -29.31 55.94 23.95
C GLN A 15 -29.76 55.03 22.79
N MET A 16 -30.75 55.46 22.00
CA MET A 16 -31.23 54.68 20.84
C MET A 16 -30.27 54.73 19.64
N GLU A 17 -29.56 55.84 19.40
CA GLU A 17 -28.46 55.89 18.43
C GLU A 17 -27.19 55.17 18.93
N GLU A 18 -26.95 55.07 20.24
CA GLU A 18 -25.83 54.30 20.80
C GLU A 18 -26.06 52.79 20.75
N THR A 19 -27.23 52.31 21.18
CA THR A 19 -27.61 50.89 21.05
C THR A 19 -27.65 50.44 19.59
N LYS A 20 -28.16 51.27 18.67
CA LYS A 20 -28.08 51.04 17.22
C LYS A 20 -26.63 50.88 16.72
N ARG A 21 -25.70 51.74 17.16
CA ARG A 21 -24.28 51.64 16.78
C ARG A 21 -23.61 50.38 17.32
N ASP A 22 -23.94 49.93 18.55
CA ASP A 22 -23.41 48.66 19.07
C ASP A 22 -24.02 47.44 18.34
N ILE A 23 -25.31 47.48 18.01
CA ILE A 23 -26.01 46.51 17.16
C ILE A 23 -25.32 46.39 15.79
N GLU A 24 -25.05 47.51 15.10
CA GLU A 24 -24.35 47.53 13.81
C GLU A 24 -22.90 47.00 13.93
N HIS A 25 -22.20 47.32 15.01
CA HIS A 25 -20.84 46.83 15.31
C HIS A 25 -20.81 45.32 15.61
N LYS A 26 -21.79 44.79 16.38
CA LYS A 26 -21.97 43.35 16.63
C LYS A 26 -22.27 42.59 15.35
N VAL A 27 -23.18 43.09 14.50
CA VAL A 27 -23.45 42.52 13.17
C VAL A 27 -22.19 42.51 12.30
N GLY A 28 -21.38 43.58 12.37
CA GLY A 28 -20.07 43.64 11.71
C GLY A 28 -19.06 42.58 12.20
N LYS A 29 -19.11 42.17 13.47
CA LYS A 29 -18.32 41.03 14.00
C LYS A 29 -18.87 39.69 13.53
N ILE A 30 -20.20 39.49 13.58
CA ILE A 30 -20.88 38.28 13.11
C ILE A 30 -20.53 38.02 11.63
N LEU A 31 -20.64 39.04 10.78
CA LEU A 31 -20.28 38.95 9.36
C LEU A 31 -18.80 38.56 9.15
N LYS A 32 -17.86 39.15 9.89
CA LYS A 32 -16.44 38.79 9.81
C LYS A 32 -16.16 37.34 10.26
N LEU A 33 -16.85 36.85 11.29
CA LEU A 33 -16.74 35.46 11.75
C LEU A 33 -17.30 34.45 10.73
N ILE A 34 -18.34 34.83 9.98
CA ILE A 34 -18.90 34.02 8.90
C ILE A 34 -17.98 34.05 7.66
N GLN A 35 -17.54 35.24 7.24
CA GLN A 35 -16.81 35.46 5.98
C GLN A 35 -15.37 34.91 5.99
N ASN A 36 -14.78 34.71 7.16
CA ASN A 36 -13.45 34.09 7.29
C ASN A 36 -13.42 32.56 7.10
N ASN A 37 -14.58 31.90 6.90
CA ASN A 37 -14.65 30.44 6.68
C ASN A 37 -14.35 30.06 5.22
N GLY A 38 -13.10 30.25 4.78
CA GLY A 38 -12.59 29.65 3.55
C GLY A 38 -12.50 28.11 3.65
N PRO A 39 -12.46 27.38 2.52
CA PRO A 39 -12.50 25.92 2.50
C PRO A 39 -11.23 25.31 3.13
N ALA A 40 -11.37 24.72 4.32
CA ALA A 40 -10.28 24.06 5.02
C ALA A 40 -9.84 22.76 4.31
N LYS A 41 -8.54 22.63 4.05
CA LYS A 41 -7.93 21.34 3.67
C LYS A 41 -8.00 20.39 4.86
N LYS A 42 -8.39 19.12 4.61
CA LYS A 42 -8.45 18.06 5.65
C LYS A 42 -7.14 17.99 6.44
N GLY A 43 -7.18 17.98 7.78
CA GLY A 43 -5.99 17.61 8.55
C GLY A 43 -5.87 18.03 10.02
N LYS A 44 -6.70 18.93 10.58
CA LYS A 44 -6.67 19.28 12.03
C LYS A 44 -7.93 20.01 12.52
N ILE A 45 -8.45 19.57 13.66
CA ILE A 45 -9.50 20.17 14.53
C ILE A 45 -9.02 19.82 15.96
N PRO A 46 -9.06 20.71 16.97
CA PRO A 46 -10.13 21.68 17.22
C PRO A 46 -9.69 23.13 17.43
N GLU A 47 -10.14 24.01 16.54
CA GLU A 47 -10.28 25.45 16.82
C GLU A 47 -11.68 25.98 16.47
N ASP A 48 -12.37 25.33 15.51
CA ASP A 48 -13.67 25.76 14.99
C ASP A 48 -14.83 25.61 15.99
N SER A 49 -14.73 24.74 16.99
CA SER A 49 -15.76 24.60 18.03
C SER A 49 -15.88 25.85 18.90
N LYS A 50 -14.75 26.45 19.29
CA LYS A 50 -14.72 27.72 20.03
C LYS A 50 -15.22 28.90 19.18
N LYS A 51 -14.88 28.91 17.88
CA LYS A 51 -15.37 29.93 16.95
C LYS A 51 -16.88 29.81 16.70
N ARG A 52 -17.42 28.58 16.74
CA ARG A 52 -18.87 28.33 16.69
C ARG A 52 -19.58 28.67 17.99
N SER A 53 -19.05 28.35 19.17
CA SER A 53 -19.69 28.73 20.43
C SER A 53 -19.75 30.25 20.60
N ALA A 54 -18.64 30.95 20.34
CA ALA A 54 -18.61 32.42 20.37
C ALA A 54 -19.49 33.10 19.30
N LEU A 55 -19.84 32.39 18.22
CA LEU A 55 -20.81 32.86 17.23
C LEU A 55 -22.27 32.61 17.67
N ILE A 56 -22.52 31.52 18.40
CA ILE A 56 -23.84 31.20 18.98
C ILE A 56 -24.15 32.18 20.11
N GLU A 57 -23.24 32.32 21.08
CA GLU A 57 -23.35 33.26 22.21
C GLU A 57 -23.64 34.70 21.72
N LEU A 58 -22.97 35.15 20.65
CA LEU A 58 -23.16 36.49 20.07
C LEU A 58 -24.46 36.64 19.26
N VAL A 59 -25.07 35.53 18.83
CA VAL A 59 -26.41 35.52 18.18
C VAL A 59 -27.53 35.42 19.23
N GLU A 60 -27.29 34.75 20.34
CA GLU A 60 -28.21 34.66 21.48
C GLU A 60 -28.30 36.02 22.21
N ASP A 61 -27.17 36.67 22.51
CA ASP A 61 -27.11 38.06 23.01
C ASP A 61 -27.84 39.04 22.05
N PHE A 62 -27.63 38.90 20.74
CA PHE A 62 -28.35 39.70 19.74
C PHE A 62 -29.87 39.45 19.76
N HIS A 63 -30.31 38.21 20.03
CA HIS A 63 -31.72 37.88 20.15
C HIS A 63 -32.34 38.47 21.42
N GLU A 64 -31.68 38.36 22.57
CA GLU A 64 -32.16 38.96 23.83
C GLU A 64 -32.24 40.49 23.73
N GLN A 65 -31.24 41.14 23.13
CA GLN A 65 -31.29 42.59 22.89
C GLN A 65 -32.41 42.99 21.92
N TYR A 66 -32.68 42.20 20.87
CA TYR A 66 -33.82 42.42 19.97
C TYR A 66 -35.18 42.27 20.68
N GLN A 67 -35.34 41.26 21.55
CA GLN A 67 -36.56 41.09 22.34
C GLN A 67 -36.76 42.24 23.34
N SER A 68 -35.70 42.72 23.98
CA SER A 68 -35.74 43.88 24.88
C SER A 68 -36.16 45.17 24.15
N LEU A 69 -35.69 45.39 22.92
CA LEU A 69 -36.09 46.53 22.09
C LEU A 69 -37.57 46.43 21.67
N TYR A 70 -38.07 45.21 21.38
CA TYR A 70 -39.49 44.98 21.08
C TYR A 70 -40.39 45.28 22.30
N ALA A 71 -39.95 44.88 23.50
CA ALA A 71 -40.66 45.18 24.75
C ALA A 71 -40.74 46.70 25.04
N GLN A 72 -39.68 47.46 24.73
CA GLN A 72 -39.69 48.93 24.82
C GLN A 72 -40.66 49.55 23.80
N TYR A 73 -40.75 49.01 22.58
CA TYR A 73 -41.70 49.48 21.57
C TYR A 73 -43.17 49.26 21.99
N ASP A 74 -43.50 48.10 22.54
CA ASP A 74 -44.87 47.85 23.04
C ASP A 74 -45.18 48.65 24.32
N TYR A 75 -44.19 48.99 25.15
CA TYR A 75 -44.35 49.96 26.25
C TYR A 75 -44.74 51.35 25.72
N LEU A 76 -44.00 51.88 24.74
CA LEU A 76 -44.30 53.18 24.09
C LEU A 76 -45.68 53.18 23.40
N ARG A 77 -46.07 52.06 22.77
CA ARG A 77 -47.42 51.87 22.21
C ARG A 77 -48.50 51.93 23.29
N ALA A 78 -48.26 51.37 24.49
CA ALA A 78 -49.20 51.40 25.60
C ALA A 78 -49.34 52.80 26.24
N GLU A 79 -48.28 53.60 26.23
CA GLU A 79 -48.30 54.99 26.72
C GLU A 79 -49.05 55.95 25.77
N LEU A 80 -48.87 55.79 24.45
CA LEU A 80 -49.65 56.52 23.43
C LEU A 80 -51.16 56.26 23.50
N GLY A 81 -51.60 55.16 24.12
CA GLY A 81 -53.01 54.83 24.29
C GLY A 81 -53.77 55.62 25.37
N LYS A 82 -53.10 56.43 26.21
CA LYS A 82 -53.68 56.98 27.45
C LYS A 82 -54.02 58.49 27.41
N LYS A 83 -54.71 58.98 26.37
CA LYS A 83 -55.15 60.40 26.29
C LYS A 83 -56.42 60.69 25.46
N ALA A 84 -57.60 60.20 25.88
CA ALA A 84 -58.94 60.85 25.73
C ALA A 84 -60.12 59.87 25.99
N PRO A 85 -61.14 60.24 26.80
CA PRO A 85 -62.39 59.45 26.94
C PRO A 85 -63.70 60.19 26.63
N GLY A 86 -64.64 59.52 25.95
CA GLY A 86 -66.06 59.92 25.81
C GLY A 86 -66.84 58.88 24.98
N ARG A 87 -67.80 58.12 25.54
CA ARG A 87 -69.23 58.45 25.82
C ARG A 87 -70.05 58.76 24.55
N LYS A 88 -71.26 58.21 24.34
CA LYS A 88 -72.25 57.58 25.26
C LYS A 88 -72.96 56.36 24.63
N GLU A 89 -73.75 55.64 25.44
CA GLU A 89 -74.87 54.80 24.97
C GLU A 89 -76.17 55.11 25.74
N LYS A 90 -77.32 54.79 25.11
CA LYS A 90 -78.64 54.39 25.65
C LYS A 90 -79.58 55.32 26.47
N GLU A 91 -80.80 55.44 25.88
CA GLU A 91 -82.15 55.19 26.45
C GLU A 91 -83.01 56.27 27.17
N SER A 92 -84.35 56.01 27.08
CA SER A 92 -85.54 56.70 27.63
C SER A 92 -86.16 57.92 26.91
N SER A 93 -87.50 57.88 26.80
CA SER A 93 -88.47 58.89 26.27
C SER A 93 -89.12 59.67 27.46
N PRO A 94 -90.21 60.51 27.35
CA PRO A 94 -91.14 60.80 26.22
C PRO A 94 -91.65 62.28 26.05
N SER A 95 -92.55 62.49 25.06
CA SER A 95 -93.51 63.64 24.91
C SER A 95 -92.91 65.04 24.60
N SER A 96 -93.63 66.06 24.09
CA SER A 96 -95.05 66.23 23.66
C SER A 96 -95.16 67.18 22.44
N SER A 97 -96.35 67.35 21.83
CA SER A 97 -96.63 68.30 20.73
C SER A 97 -97.21 69.64 21.23
N PHE A 98 -97.31 70.64 20.35
CA PHE A 98 -97.81 72.00 20.63
C PHE A 98 -99.29 72.22 20.23
N SER A 99 -99.87 73.23 20.88
CA SER A 99 -101.19 73.90 20.77
C SER A 99 -101.83 74.04 19.37
N ASP A 100 -103.18 73.97 19.30
CA ASP A 100 -104.06 75.12 19.03
C ASP A 100 -105.56 74.82 19.27
N SER A 101 -106.42 75.85 19.18
CA SER A 101 -107.85 75.86 19.59
C SER A 101 -108.83 75.45 18.46
N ASP A 102 -110.16 75.24 18.64
CA ASP A 102 -111.23 76.18 19.08
C ASP A 102 -112.60 75.49 19.36
N TYR A 103 -113.54 76.23 19.99
CA TYR A 103 -115.03 76.16 19.89
C TYR A 103 -115.86 74.94 20.40
N TYR A 104 -116.70 75.13 21.45
CA TYR A 104 -118.20 75.15 21.43
C TYR A 104 -118.87 75.29 22.84
N SER A 105 -120.17 75.61 22.88
CA SER A 105 -121.10 75.82 24.04
C SER A 105 -121.67 74.49 24.64
N PRO A 106 -122.68 74.42 25.58
CA PRO A 106 -123.49 75.45 26.30
C PRO A 106 -123.84 75.19 27.81
N ASP A 107 -124.67 76.06 28.47
CA ASP A 107 -126.07 75.78 28.96
C ASP A 107 -126.56 76.28 30.37
N ILE A 108 -127.88 76.53 30.47
CA ILE A 108 -128.87 76.64 31.61
C ILE A 108 -129.00 77.89 32.55
N GLY A 109 -130.17 78.58 32.47
CA GLY A 109 -130.93 79.27 33.57
C GLY A 109 -130.86 80.82 33.67
N GLY A 110 -131.93 81.64 33.87
CA GLY A 110 -133.40 81.46 34.09
C GLY A 110 -134.24 82.76 33.80
N SER A 111 -135.55 82.83 34.13
CA SER A 111 -136.60 83.79 33.61
C SER A 111 -137.38 84.58 34.73
N PRO A 112 -138.52 85.37 34.57
CA PRO A 112 -139.39 85.84 33.43
C PRO A 112 -139.62 87.41 33.41
N MET A 113 -140.76 88.17 33.14
CA MET A 113 -142.23 87.95 32.93
C MET A 113 -143.10 89.17 32.40
N ILE A 114 -143.86 89.01 31.29
CA ILE A 114 -145.28 89.39 30.92
C ILE A 114 -145.98 90.79 31.17
N ASP A 115 -146.26 91.56 30.07
CA ASP A 115 -147.55 91.96 29.36
C ASP A 115 -148.83 92.74 29.94
N ILE A 116 -149.66 93.33 29.02
CA ILE A 116 -151.13 93.76 29.06
C ILE A 116 -151.60 95.15 29.69
N LEU A 117 -152.70 95.90 29.34
CA LEU A 117 -153.51 96.23 28.09
C LEU A 117 -154.68 97.31 28.27
N LEU A 118 -155.00 98.16 27.24
CA LEU A 118 -156.25 98.91 26.76
C LEU A 118 -157.14 100.00 27.51
N GLU A 119 -157.41 101.14 26.79
CA GLU A 119 -158.65 101.95 26.45
C GLU A 119 -159.73 102.70 27.35
N THR A 120 -160.22 103.85 26.79
CA THR A 120 -161.54 104.60 26.94
C THR A 120 -161.80 105.67 28.05
N SER A 121 -163.02 106.28 28.12
CA SER A 121 -163.26 107.76 28.11
C SER A 121 -164.45 108.38 28.91
N ASP A 122 -164.49 109.75 28.95
CA ASP A 122 -165.65 110.70 29.08
C ASP A 122 -166.00 111.35 30.46
N GLY A 123 -166.61 112.56 30.48
CA GLY A 123 -167.13 113.31 31.68
C GLY A 123 -166.98 114.86 31.68
N THR A 124 -167.89 115.64 32.32
CA THR A 124 -167.98 117.14 32.22
C THR A 124 -168.51 117.94 33.46
N ALA A 125 -168.45 119.30 33.40
CA ALA A 125 -169.12 120.35 34.23
C ALA A 125 -168.60 120.65 35.67
N GLY A 126 -168.82 121.84 36.29
CA GLY A 126 -169.46 123.11 35.84
C GLY A 126 -169.58 124.21 36.96
N GLU A 127 -170.35 125.30 36.68
CA GLU A 127 -170.83 126.40 37.58
C GLU A 127 -169.89 127.55 38.03
N LEU A 128 -170.33 128.79 38.37
CA LEU A 128 -171.42 129.75 37.95
C LEU A 128 -171.19 131.10 38.75
N ASP A 129 -171.92 132.23 38.75
CA ASP A 129 -173.15 132.81 38.12
C ASP A 129 -173.17 134.38 38.26
N SER A 130 -174.22 135.04 37.74
CA SER A 130 -174.94 136.20 38.34
C SER A 130 -174.41 137.66 38.17
N ALA A 131 -175.22 138.74 38.13
CA ALA A 131 -176.66 138.93 37.84
C ALA A 131 -177.05 140.45 37.85
N ASN A 132 -178.28 140.77 37.37
CA ASN A 132 -179.16 141.91 37.78
C ASN A 132 -178.80 143.38 37.45
N LEU A 133 -179.75 144.30 37.18
CA LEU A 133 -181.21 144.18 36.93
C LEU A 133 -181.70 145.28 35.96
N GLU A 134 -182.87 145.04 35.36
CA GLU A 134 -183.54 145.87 34.36
C GLU A 134 -184.20 147.19 34.85
N VAL A 135 -184.33 148.12 33.88
CA VAL A 135 -185.45 149.07 33.69
C VAL A 135 -185.78 150.04 34.84
N SER A 136 -185.06 151.18 34.82
CA SER A 136 -185.75 152.47 34.94
C SER A 136 -186.34 152.84 33.57
N GLY A 137 -187.64 153.13 33.52
CA GLY A 137 -188.44 153.07 32.30
C GLY A 137 -188.02 153.98 31.13
N LEU A 138 -187.99 153.36 29.94
CA LEU A 138 -188.51 153.89 28.66
C LEU A 138 -187.90 155.15 28.02
N LYS A 139 -187.12 155.96 28.75
CA LYS A 139 -186.31 157.08 28.22
C LYS A 139 -184.86 156.66 27.94
N HIS A 140 -184.37 155.65 28.67
CA HIS A 140 -183.09 154.99 28.38
C HIS A 140 -183.08 154.23 27.03
N ARG A 141 -184.24 154.04 26.40
CA ARG A 141 -184.37 153.32 25.11
C ARG A 141 -183.55 153.94 23.97
N LEU A 142 -183.26 155.24 23.99
CA LEU A 142 -182.39 155.87 22.99
C LEU A 142 -180.90 155.52 23.20
N ALA A 143 -180.47 155.34 24.45
CA ALA A 143 -179.11 154.90 24.80
C ALA A 143 -178.96 153.36 24.79
N SER A 144 -180.04 152.62 24.98
CA SER A 144 -180.07 151.16 24.81
C SER A 144 -179.80 150.77 23.37
N ALA A 145 -180.34 151.51 22.39
CA ALA A 145 -180.07 151.26 20.97
C ALA A 145 -178.60 151.53 20.56
N THR A 146 -177.89 152.43 21.26
CA THR A 146 -176.44 152.60 21.06
C THR A 146 -175.64 151.51 21.79
N SER A 147 -176.03 151.14 23.01
CA SER A 147 -175.40 150.05 23.78
C SER A 147 -175.60 148.66 23.13
N GLU A 148 -176.73 148.44 22.47
CA GLU A 148 -177.01 147.21 21.70
C GLU A 148 -176.15 147.13 20.43
N ASN A 149 -175.87 148.29 19.81
CA ASN A 149 -174.90 148.39 18.71
C ASN A 149 -173.46 148.13 19.21
N GLU A 150 -173.09 148.64 20.39
CA GLU A 150 -171.81 148.31 21.05
C GLU A 150 -171.72 146.83 21.44
N ALA A 151 -172.81 146.21 21.91
CA ALA A 151 -172.88 144.80 22.24
C ALA A 151 -172.77 143.89 21.01
N LEU A 152 -173.33 144.31 19.87
CA LEU A 152 -173.07 143.67 18.57
C LEU A 152 -171.61 143.86 18.13
N HIS A 153 -171.04 145.05 18.35
CA HIS A 153 -169.63 145.31 18.01
C HIS A 153 -168.65 144.51 18.88
N ALA A 154 -169.00 144.23 20.14
CA ALA A 154 -168.25 143.37 21.06
C ALA A 154 -168.40 141.88 20.73
N LYS A 155 -169.59 141.43 20.30
CA LYS A 155 -169.78 140.07 19.75
C LYS A 155 -169.01 139.88 18.43
N TYR A 156 -168.94 140.92 17.60
CA TYR A 156 -168.18 140.91 16.36
C TYR A 156 -166.66 140.84 16.59
N SER A 157 -166.12 141.58 17.58
CA SER A 157 -164.69 141.49 17.92
C SER A 157 -164.32 140.15 18.56
N ALA A 158 -165.18 139.58 19.41
CA ALA A 158 -164.98 138.23 19.96
C ALA A 158 -164.94 137.16 18.85
N ALA A 159 -165.88 137.20 17.89
CA ALA A 159 -165.90 136.29 16.75
C ALA A 159 -164.67 136.42 15.84
N LEU A 160 -164.07 137.63 15.75
CA LEU A 160 -162.83 137.85 15.02
C LEU A 160 -161.63 137.17 15.71
N GLN A 161 -161.59 137.18 17.04
CA GLN A 161 -160.46 136.65 17.82
C GLN A 161 -160.45 135.12 17.88
N GLU A 162 -161.63 134.48 17.82
CA GLU A 162 -161.78 133.02 17.68
C GLU A 162 -161.16 132.52 16.35
N ALA A 163 -161.40 133.25 15.25
CA ALA A 163 -160.96 132.86 13.91
C ALA A 163 -159.42 132.81 13.74
N ASP A 164 -158.69 133.71 14.40
CA ASP A 164 -157.22 133.74 14.35
C ASP A 164 -156.57 132.55 15.09
N ASN A 165 -157.20 132.03 16.15
CA ASN A 165 -156.70 130.86 16.88
C ASN A 165 -156.75 129.59 16.01
N VAL A 166 -157.87 129.36 15.30
CA VAL A 166 -158.03 128.21 14.39
C VAL A 166 -157.00 128.25 13.25
N ASN A 167 -156.73 129.43 12.70
CA ASN A 167 -155.75 129.64 11.63
C ASN A 167 -154.30 129.39 12.08
N LYS A 168 -154.02 129.45 13.39
CA LYS A 168 -152.71 129.16 13.97
C LYS A 168 -152.44 127.65 14.05
N GLN A 169 -153.39 126.88 14.60
CA GLN A 169 -153.27 125.41 14.73
C GLN A 169 -153.08 124.71 13.37
N ASN A 170 -153.78 125.18 12.33
CA ASN A 170 -153.73 124.57 11.01
C ASN A 170 -152.35 124.67 10.32
N ARG A 171 -151.46 125.57 10.78
CA ARG A 171 -150.07 125.67 10.30
C ARG A 171 -149.14 124.63 10.93
N GLU A 172 -149.43 124.21 12.16
CA GLU A 172 -148.58 123.27 12.92
C GLU A 172 -148.74 121.84 12.36
N LEU A 173 -149.96 121.43 12.01
CA LEU A 173 -150.25 120.15 11.32
C LEU A 173 -149.49 120.00 9.99
N SER A 174 -149.40 121.08 9.20
CA SER A 174 -148.70 121.08 7.91
C SER A 174 -147.19 120.84 8.01
N ALA A 175 -146.58 121.23 9.14
CA ALA A 175 -145.15 121.01 9.37
C ALA A 175 -144.83 119.54 9.68
N LEU A 176 -145.67 118.87 10.48
CA LEU A 176 -145.43 117.51 10.95
C LEU A 176 -145.43 116.47 9.80
N MET A 177 -146.33 116.66 8.83
CA MET A 177 -146.55 115.70 7.74
C MET A 177 -145.31 115.51 6.84
N LYS A 178 -144.50 116.57 6.66
CA LYS A 178 -143.25 116.52 5.87
C LYS A 178 -142.10 115.74 6.53
N VAL A 179 -142.14 115.54 7.84
CA VAL A 179 -141.07 114.81 8.54
C VAL A 179 -141.19 113.30 8.31
N HIS A 180 -142.42 112.80 8.22
CA HIS A 180 -142.69 111.36 8.07
C HIS A 180 -142.28 110.82 6.69
N GLU A 181 -142.55 111.60 5.64
CA GLU A 181 -142.28 111.27 4.23
C GLU A 181 -140.76 111.10 3.94
N LEU A 182 -139.91 111.86 4.64
CA LEU A 182 -138.44 111.71 4.54
C LEU A 182 -137.94 110.41 5.19
N HIS A 183 -138.51 110.03 6.34
CA HIS A 183 -137.99 108.91 7.15
C HIS A 183 -138.18 107.54 6.46
N GLU A 184 -139.27 107.40 5.70
CA GLU A 184 -139.57 106.19 4.91
C GLU A 184 -138.57 105.99 3.76
N SER A 185 -138.14 107.09 3.11
CA SER A 185 -137.15 107.04 2.02
C SER A 185 -135.76 106.53 2.47
N GLN A 186 -135.37 106.85 3.71
CA GLN A 186 -134.06 106.49 4.25
C GLN A 186 -133.94 104.98 4.56
N ALA A 187 -135.02 104.35 5.04
CA ALA A 187 -135.03 102.92 5.36
C ALA A 187 -134.82 102.04 4.10
N SER A 188 -135.43 102.43 2.97
CA SER A 188 -135.33 101.70 1.69
C SER A 188 -133.91 101.68 1.10
N ALA A 189 -133.07 102.67 1.44
CA ALA A 189 -131.68 102.72 0.98
C ALA A 189 -130.79 101.66 1.64
N GLN A 190 -130.91 101.49 2.97
CA GLN A 190 -130.04 100.60 3.75
C GLN A 190 -130.22 99.11 3.42
N ILE A 191 -131.41 98.70 2.99
CA ILE A 191 -131.71 97.31 2.63
C ILE A 191 -130.88 96.88 1.40
N LYS A 192 -130.84 97.72 0.36
CA LYS A 192 -130.12 97.42 -0.89
C LYS A 192 -128.60 97.35 -0.74
N GLU A 193 -128.05 98.10 0.20
CA GLU A 193 -126.62 98.07 0.56
C GLU A 193 -126.21 96.66 1.05
N LEU A 194 -127.01 96.08 1.96
CA LEU A 194 -126.74 94.77 2.56
C LEU A 194 -126.97 93.61 1.59
N GLU A 195 -127.98 93.71 0.71
CA GLU A 195 -128.21 92.75 -0.38
C GLU A 195 -126.98 92.67 -1.30
N GLY A 196 -126.37 93.81 -1.63
CA GLY A 196 -125.13 93.87 -2.42
C GLY A 196 -123.98 93.08 -1.78
N GLN A 197 -123.72 93.31 -0.49
CA GLN A 197 -122.63 92.65 0.24
C GLN A 197 -122.78 91.12 0.30
N LEU A 198 -124.01 90.62 0.48
CA LEU A 198 -124.28 89.17 0.46
C LEU A 198 -123.98 88.52 -0.90
N THR A 199 -124.24 89.21 -2.02
CA THR A 199 -123.93 88.65 -3.34
C THR A 199 -122.42 88.56 -3.62
N ALA A 200 -121.62 89.48 -3.07
CA ALA A 200 -120.17 89.47 -3.21
C ALA A 200 -119.52 88.32 -2.42
N LEU A 201 -119.89 88.14 -1.15
CA LEU A 201 -119.38 87.03 -0.33
C LEU A 201 -119.73 85.65 -0.91
N LYS A 202 -120.87 85.53 -1.59
CA LYS A 202 -121.28 84.29 -2.25
C LYS A 202 -120.35 83.90 -3.41
N THR A 203 -119.91 84.85 -4.23
CA THR A 203 -119.01 84.55 -5.36
C THR A 203 -117.57 84.26 -4.93
N GLU A 204 -117.08 84.90 -3.85
CA GLU A 204 -115.79 84.54 -3.25
C GLU A 204 -115.78 83.08 -2.76
N MET A 205 -116.82 82.66 -2.03
CA MET A 205 -116.89 81.29 -1.48
C MET A 205 -116.87 80.21 -2.58
N ASP A 206 -117.56 80.44 -3.70
CA ASP A 206 -117.57 79.51 -4.82
C ASP A 206 -116.21 79.44 -5.54
N SER A 207 -115.43 80.54 -5.54
CA SER A 207 -114.06 80.58 -6.07
C SER A 207 -113.04 79.85 -5.18
N LEU A 208 -113.22 79.91 -3.86
CA LEU A 208 -112.38 79.15 -2.91
C LEU A 208 -112.66 77.65 -3.03
N TYR A 209 -113.89 77.26 -3.34
CA TYR A 209 -114.26 75.86 -3.54
C TYR A 209 -113.60 75.24 -4.79
N THR A 210 -113.52 75.98 -5.90
CA THR A 210 -112.80 75.50 -7.10
C THR A 210 -111.29 75.44 -6.86
N LEU A 211 -110.70 76.46 -6.24
CA LEU A 211 -109.27 76.47 -5.90
C LEU A 211 -108.87 75.30 -4.99
N LYS A 212 -109.71 74.95 -4.00
CA LYS A 212 -109.51 73.76 -3.15
C LYS A 212 -109.47 72.47 -3.98
N LYS A 213 -110.40 72.32 -4.94
CA LYS A 213 -110.53 71.15 -5.81
C LYS A 213 -109.24 70.90 -6.63
N ASP A 214 -108.65 71.97 -7.16
CA ASP A 214 -107.41 71.88 -7.93
C ASP A 214 -106.21 71.48 -7.07
N PHE A 215 -106.14 71.93 -5.81
CA PHE A 215 -105.11 71.47 -4.87
C PHE A 215 -105.28 69.99 -4.47
N GLU A 216 -106.51 69.52 -4.26
CA GLU A 216 -106.78 68.09 -3.99
C GLU A 216 -106.27 67.20 -5.13
N LEU A 217 -106.62 67.52 -6.38
CA LEU A 217 -106.14 66.79 -7.57
C LEU A 217 -104.61 66.86 -7.73
N LYS A 218 -103.99 67.98 -7.37
CA LYS A 218 -102.53 68.17 -7.45
C LYS A 218 -101.78 67.33 -6.40
N ILE A 219 -102.36 67.14 -5.22
CA ILE A 219 -101.85 66.23 -4.19
C ILE A 219 -101.99 64.77 -4.66
N GLU A 220 -103.16 64.38 -5.14
CA GLU A 220 -103.43 63.00 -5.59
C GLU A 220 -102.41 62.55 -6.66
N ASN A 221 -102.22 63.36 -7.71
CA ASN A 221 -101.21 63.10 -8.75
C ASN A 221 -99.79 62.94 -8.18
N LYS A 222 -99.40 63.76 -7.18
CA LYS A 222 -98.08 63.64 -6.54
C LYS A 222 -97.94 62.42 -5.64
N THR A 223 -99.03 61.95 -5.01
CA THR A 223 -99.01 60.66 -4.29
C THR A 223 -98.87 59.46 -5.24
N ALA A 224 -99.51 59.50 -6.42
CA ALA A 224 -99.38 58.47 -7.44
C ALA A 224 -97.95 58.41 -8.04
N GLU A 225 -97.34 59.58 -8.34
CA GLU A 225 -95.93 59.65 -8.74
C GLU A 225 -95.01 58.98 -7.71
N ALA A 226 -95.19 59.29 -6.42
CA ALA A 226 -94.36 58.76 -5.33
C ALA A 226 -94.47 57.23 -5.20
N GLN A 227 -95.69 56.67 -5.30
CA GLN A 227 -95.90 55.20 -5.25
C GLN A 227 -95.18 54.48 -6.40
N HIS A 228 -95.26 55.01 -7.62
CA HIS A 228 -94.58 54.47 -8.79
C HIS A 228 -93.04 54.56 -8.70
N PHE A 229 -92.49 55.59 -8.05
CA PHE A 229 -91.06 55.62 -7.70
C PHE A 229 -90.69 54.58 -6.63
N GLN A 230 -91.52 54.40 -5.60
CA GLN A 230 -91.33 53.39 -4.54
C GLN A 230 -91.25 51.96 -5.13
N GLU A 231 -92.17 51.62 -6.05
CA GLU A 231 -92.20 50.33 -6.73
C GLU A 231 -90.98 50.12 -7.64
N LYS A 232 -90.56 51.16 -8.38
CA LYS A 232 -89.33 51.13 -9.19
C LYS A 232 -88.07 50.91 -8.36
N ILE A 233 -87.99 51.48 -7.16
CA ILE A 233 -86.88 51.24 -6.22
C ILE A 233 -86.89 49.81 -5.71
N LEU A 234 -88.04 49.28 -5.30
CA LEU A 234 -88.18 47.89 -4.81
C LEU A 234 -87.83 46.85 -5.87
N THR A 235 -88.36 47.02 -7.10
CA THR A 235 -88.08 46.11 -8.22
C THR A 235 -86.60 46.15 -8.63
N ALA A 236 -86.00 47.34 -8.76
CA ALA A 236 -84.58 47.49 -9.08
C ALA A 236 -83.63 46.98 -7.98
N ALA A 237 -84.03 47.08 -6.71
CA ALA A 237 -83.29 46.48 -5.60
C ALA A 237 -83.35 44.95 -5.64
N PHE A 238 -84.50 44.38 -6.01
CA PHE A 238 -84.70 42.93 -6.09
C PHE A 238 -83.95 42.29 -7.27
N THR A 239 -83.90 42.93 -8.44
CA THR A 239 -83.09 42.46 -9.58
C THR A 239 -81.60 42.50 -9.25
N LYS A 240 -81.08 43.65 -8.80
CA LYS A 240 -79.67 43.79 -8.39
C LYS A 240 -79.28 42.79 -7.29
N ARG A 241 -80.17 42.50 -6.33
CA ARG A 241 -79.92 41.48 -5.29
C ARG A 241 -79.87 40.06 -5.87
N LYS A 242 -80.69 39.72 -6.87
CA LYS A 242 -80.62 38.44 -7.59
C LYS A 242 -79.33 38.33 -8.41
N GLU A 243 -78.96 39.38 -9.13
CA GLU A 243 -77.72 39.46 -9.92
C GLU A 243 -76.48 39.28 -9.04
N ALA A 244 -76.38 40.04 -7.94
CA ALA A 244 -75.29 39.90 -6.97
C ALA A 244 -75.25 38.49 -6.34
N SER A 245 -76.41 37.89 -6.04
CA SER A 245 -76.47 36.50 -5.54
C SER A 245 -76.03 35.47 -6.60
N ALA A 246 -76.32 35.70 -7.88
CA ALA A 246 -75.88 34.84 -8.98
C ALA A 246 -74.37 34.96 -9.19
N GLN A 247 -73.82 36.18 -9.19
CA GLN A 247 -72.38 36.43 -9.23
C GLN A 247 -71.65 35.78 -8.04
N ALA A 248 -72.16 35.93 -6.82
CA ALA A 248 -71.58 35.31 -5.63
C ALA A 248 -71.58 33.76 -5.71
N LYS A 249 -72.63 33.14 -6.27
CA LYS A 249 -72.65 31.70 -6.55
C LYS A 249 -71.64 31.30 -7.64
N GLY A 250 -71.53 32.08 -8.71
CA GLY A 250 -70.53 31.86 -9.77
C GLY A 250 -69.09 31.94 -9.24
N LEU A 251 -68.79 32.95 -8.43
CA LEU A 251 -67.49 33.10 -7.76
C LEU A 251 -67.22 31.94 -6.79
N LYS A 252 -68.19 31.53 -5.97
CA LYS A 252 -68.04 30.37 -5.06
C LYS A 252 -67.78 29.07 -5.83
N ASN A 253 -68.47 28.85 -6.95
CA ASN A 253 -68.21 27.69 -7.81
C ASN A 253 -66.81 27.74 -8.43
N ARG A 254 -66.33 28.91 -8.86
CA ARG A 254 -64.98 29.08 -9.40
C ARG A 254 -63.90 28.87 -8.33
N ILE A 255 -64.11 29.36 -7.10
CA ILE A 255 -63.24 29.09 -5.95
C ILE A 255 -63.19 27.58 -5.65
N ASN A 256 -64.34 26.90 -5.61
CA ASN A 256 -64.40 25.45 -5.38
C ASN A 256 -63.67 24.64 -6.46
N ASN A 257 -63.70 25.08 -7.73
CA ASN A 257 -62.98 24.42 -8.82
C ASN A 257 -61.47 24.67 -8.72
N LEU A 258 -61.05 25.93 -8.53
CA LEU A 258 -59.64 26.29 -8.34
C LEU A 258 -59.03 25.58 -7.11
N GLN A 259 -59.80 25.38 -6.04
CA GLN A 259 -59.37 24.60 -4.88
C GLN A 259 -59.10 23.13 -5.25
N LYS A 260 -60.01 22.49 -6.00
CA LYS A 260 -59.80 21.11 -6.48
C LYS A 260 -58.59 20.99 -7.41
N GLU A 261 -58.39 21.96 -8.30
CA GLU A 261 -57.23 22.03 -9.19
C GLU A 261 -55.93 22.16 -8.36
N LEU A 262 -55.92 23.04 -7.35
CA LEU A 262 -54.79 23.23 -6.44
C LEU A 262 -54.49 21.97 -5.58
N ASP A 263 -55.52 21.28 -5.11
CA ASP A 263 -55.38 20.02 -4.36
C ASP A 263 -54.89 18.87 -5.27
N SER A 264 -55.34 18.82 -6.53
CA SER A 264 -54.84 17.87 -7.53
C SER A 264 -53.37 18.11 -7.85
N LEU A 265 -52.99 19.37 -8.13
CA LEU A 265 -51.60 19.77 -8.37
C LEU A 265 -50.70 19.54 -7.14
N ARG A 266 -51.23 19.66 -5.93
CA ARG A 266 -50.53 19.29 -4.68
C ARG A 266 -50.28 17.78 -4.61
N CYS A 267 -51.25 16.95 -5.00
CA CYS A 267 -51.08 15.50 -5.07
C CYS A 267 -50.03 15.10 -6.12
N GLU A 268 -50.14 15.61 -7.35
CA GLU A 268 -49.17 15.38 -8.43
C GLU A 268 -47.76 15.83 -8.02
N LYS A 269 -47.62 17.00 -7.42
CA LYS A 269 -46.35 17.47 -6.86
C LYS A 269 -45.77 16.48 -5.86
N SER A 270 -46.57 16.01 -4.89
CA SER A 270 -46.08 15.06 -3.88
C SER A 270 -45.66 13.71 -4.49
N GLN A 271 -46.33 13.28 -5.56
CA GLN A 271 -45.97 12.07 -6.30
C GLN A 271 -44.66 12.24 -7.08
N LEU A 272 -44.45 13.40 -7.71
CA LEU A 272 -43.19 13.73 -8.39
C LEU A 272 -42.03 13.90 -7.40
N GLU A 273 -42.26 14.51 -6.23
CA GLU A 273 -41.27 14.58 -5.14
C GLU A 273 -40.90 13.18 -4.61
N ALA A 274 -41.87 12.25 -4.51
CA ALA A 274 -41.59 10.86 -4.15
C ALA A 274 -40.77 10.12 -5.23
N GLN A 275 -41.14 10.26 -6.51
CA GLN A 275 -40.38 9.68 -7.63
C GLN A 275 -38.96 10.23 -7.74
N LEU A 276 -38.79 11.54 -7.54
CA LEU A 276 -37.47 12.18 -7.52
C LEU A 276 -36.62 11.60 -6.38
N ASN A 277 -37.16 11.51 -5.16
CA ASN A 277 -36.46 10.90 -4.03
C ASN A 277 -36.08 9.44 -4.26
N MET A 278 -36.91 8.65 -4.96
CA MET A 278 -36.55 7.28 -5.36
C MET A 278 -35.38 7.28 -6.36
N LYS A 279 -35.42 8.14 -7.39
CA LYS A 279 -34.33 8.25 -8.37
C LYS A 279 -33.04 8.83 -7.79
N THR A 280 -33.11 9.73 -6.81
CA THR A 280 -31.91 10.20 -6.08
C THR A 280 -31.24 9.05 -5.30
N LYS A 281 -32.02 8.15 -4.68
CA LYS A 281 -31.48 6.95 -4.02
C LYS A 281 -30.85 5.97 -5.02
N GLU A 282 -31.55 5.68 -6.12
CA GLU A 282 -31.05 4.83 -7.21
C GLU A 282 -29.75 5.37 -7.81
N VAL A 283 -29.62 6.69 -7.99
CA VAL A 283 -28.38 7.33 -8.44
C VAL A 283 -27.26 7.21 -7.39
N ALA A 284 -27.56 7.36 -6.09
CA ALA A 284 -26.57 7.19 -5.03
C ALA A 284 -26.08 5.74 -4.89
N GLU A 285 -26.96 4.75 -5.02
CA GLU A 285 -26.60 3.32 -5.02
C GLU A 285 -25.74 2.96 -6.25
N ASN A 286 -26.07 3.49 -7.42
CA ASN A 286 -25.25 3.32 -8.62
C ASN A 286 -23.87 4.00 -8.48
N LEU A 287 -23.79 5.20 -7.90
CA LEU A 287 -22.52 5.90 -7.63
C LEU A 287 -21.58 5.07 -6.73
N LEU A 288 -22.10 4.55 -5.61
CA LEU A 288 -21.34 3.66 -4.72
C LEU A 288 -20.89 2.38 -5.44
N ARG A 289 -21.71 1.87 -6.37
CA ARG A 289 -21.36 0.68 -7.16
C ARG A 289 -20.28 0.97 -8.20
N THR A 290 -20.26 2.14 -8.83
CA THR A 290 -19.15 2.59 -9.69
C THR A 290 -17.87 2.78 -8.89
N GLU A 291 -17.91 3.45 -7.73
CA GLU A 291 -16.75 3.64 -6.85
C GLU A 291 -16.16 2.28 -6.38
N THR A 292 -17.02 1.32 -6.07
CA THR A 292 -16.61 -0.06 -5.73
C THR A 292 -15.91 -0.75 -6.91
N LEU A 293 -16.43 -0.61 -8.13
CA LEU A 293 -15.86 -1.20 -9.34
C LEU A 293 -14.54 -0.53 -9.76
N GLU A 294 -14.42 0.79 -9.63
CA GLU A 294 -13.14 1.52 -9.79
C GLU A 294 -12.12 1.04 -8.76
N GLY A 295 -12.55 0.82 -7.51
CA GLY A 295 -11.76 0.18 -6.45
C GLY A 295 -11.38 -1.27 -6.72
N GLU A 296 -12.07 -2.00 -7.60
CA GLU A 296 -11.68 -3.33 -8.08
C GLU A 296 -10.74 -3.27 -9.28
N ILE A 297 -10.98 -2.37 -10.24
CA ILE A 297 -10.15 -2.18 -11.43
C ILE A 297 -8.75 -1.71 -11.03
N THR A 298 -8.66 -0.73 -10.12
CA THR A 298 -7.37 -0.24 -9.60
C THR A 298 -6.58 -1.33 -8.86
N ARG A 299 -7.24 -2.14 -8.01
CA ARG A 299 -6.60 -3.30 -7.37
C ARG A 299 -6.10 -4.33 -8.40
N LYS A 300 -6.91 -4.66 -9.40
CA LYS A 300 -6.51 -5.60 -10.47
C LYS A 300 -5.31 -5.09 -11.26
N ALA A 301 -5.30 -3.80 -11.63
CA ALA A 301 -4.19 -3.18 -12.33
C ALA A 301 -2.88 -3.19 -11.53
N ILE A 302 -2.94 -3.02 -10.19
CA ILE A 302 -1.78 -3.17 -9.31
C ILE A 302 -1.28 -4.62 -9.33
N THR A 303 -2.14 -5.62 -9.12
CA THR A 303 -1.73 -7.03 -9.14
C THR A 303 -1.21 -7.48 -10.50
N GLU A 304 -1.76 -6.97 -11.60
CA GLU A 304 -1.27 -7.24 -12.95
C GLU A 304 0.13 -6.63 -13.16
N GLN A 305 0.37 -5.41 -12.67
CA GLN A 305 1.70 -4.78 -12.73
C GLN A 305 2.74 -5.48 -11.83
N GLU A 306 2.32 -6.06 -10.70
CA GLU A 306 3.18 -6.89 -9.85
C GLU A 306 3.58 -8.19 -10.56
N LEU A 307 2.61 -8.92 -11.13
CA LEU A 307 2.86 -10.12 -11.95
C LEU A 307 3.71 -9.83 -13.19
N LEU A 308 3.61 -8.62 -13.78
CA LEU A 308 4.43 -8.21 -14.92
C LEU A 308 5.91 -8.04 -14.52
N LYS A 309 6.18 -7.41 -13.37
CA LYS A 309 7.55 -7.32 -12.80
C LYS A 309 8.09 -8.69 -12.43
N GLU A 310 7.27 -9.56 -11.85
CA GLU A 310 7.65 -10.93 -11.50
C GLU A 310 8.06 -11.72 -12.76
N LYS A 311 7.23 -11.65 -13.82
CA LYS A 311 7.53 -12.19 -15.15
C LYS A 311 8.82 -11.63 -15.77
N GLU A 312 9.11 -10.34 -15.59
CA GLU A 312 10.38 -9.73 -16.01
C GLU A 312 11.57 -10.33 -15.24
N THR A 313 11.45 -10.53 -13.93
CA THR A 313 12.52 -11.19 -13.14
C THR A 313 12.74 -12.65 -13.51
N PHE A 314 11.68 -13.43 -13.74
CA PHE A 314 11.81 -14.81 -14.25
C PHE A 314 12.41 -14.86 -15.66
N HIS A 315 12.10 -13.88 -16.52
CA HIS A 315 12.70 -13.80 -17.87
C HIS A 315 14.18 -13.41 -17.83
N ALA A 316 14.62 -12.63 -16.84
CA ALA A 316 16.04 -12.38 -16.58
C ALA A 316 16.75 -13.65 -16.09
N GLN A 317 16.24 -14.29 -15.03
CA GLN A 317 16.79 -15.55 -14.50
C GLN A 317 16.88 -16.64 -15.59
N ARG A 318 15.87 -16.76 -16.46
CA ARG A 318 15.87 -17.71 -17.58
C ARG A 318 16.99 -17.43 -18.59
N LYS A 319 17.30 -16.16 -18.87
CA LYS A 319 18.43 -15.79 -19.75
C LYS A 319 19.77 -16.10 -19.11
N ASP A 320 19.91 -15.85 -17.81
CA ASP A 320 21.15 -16.16 -17.09
C ASP A 320 21.44 -17.67 -17.11
N LEU A 321 20.41 -18.49 -16.89
CA LEU A 321 20.47 -19.96 -17.02
C LEU A 321 20.71 -20.44 -18.47
N GLU A 322 20.19 -19.74 -19.47
CA GLU A 322 20.41 -20.02 -20.90
C GLU A 322 21.88 -19.76 -21.29
N LEU A 323 22.48 -18.68 -20.78
CA LEU A 323 23.92 -18.39 -20.91
C LEU A 323 24.80 -19.38 -20.15
N GLU A 324 24.40 -19.80 -18.95
CA GLU A 324 25.12 -20.82 -18.18
C GLU A 324 25.09 -22.18 -18.89
N ALA A 325 23.94 -22.58 -19.42
CA ALA A 325 23.80 -23.81 -20.21
C ALA A 325 24.62 -23.79 -21.51
N ASP A 326 24.72 -22.65 -22.19
CA ASP A 326 25.59 -22.46 -23.34
C ASP A 326 27.09 -22.50 -22.96
N SER A 327 27.47 -21.91 -21.81
CA SER A 327 28.83 -21.98 -21.27
C SER A 327 29.24 -23.43 -20.95
N ILE A 328 28.39 -24.17 -20.24
CA ILE A 328 28.59 -25.59 -19.90
C ILE A 328 28.66 -26.44 -21.18
N ARG A 329 27.83 -26.17 -22.19
CA ARG A 329 27.90 -26.86 -23.50
C ARG A 329 29.26 -26.62 -24.18
N ASN A 330 29.77 -25.39 -24.14
CA ASN A 330 31.08 -25.06 -24.71
C ASN A 330 32.25 -25.68 -23.92
N GLN A 331 32.17 -25.74 -22.58
CA GLN A 331 33.14 -26.47 -21.76
C GLN A 331 33.12 -27.97 -22.06
N LYS A 332 31.93 -28.59 -22.12
CA LYS A 332 31.75 -29.98 -22.51
C LYS A 332 32.41 -30.29 -23.86
N ASN A 333 32.12 -29.48 -24.88
CA ASN A 333 32.67 -29.69 -26.23
C ASN A 333 34.22 -29.66 -26.23
N ARG A 334 34.84 -28.76 -25.46
CA ARG A 334 36.31 -28.70 -25.29
C ARG A 334 36.86 -29.97 -24.61
N LEU A 335 36.18 -30.49 -23.60
CA LEU A 335 36.57 -31.74 -22.93
C LEU A 335 36.42 -32.95 -23.84
N GLU A 336 35.35 -33.04 -24.63
CA GLU A 336 35.18 -34.09 -25.65
C GLU A 336 36.25 -34.02 -26.74
N GLU A 337 36.69 -32.82 -27.15
CA GLU A 337 37.80 -32.61 -28.09
C GLU A 337 39.14 -33.06 -27.49
N LEU A 338 39.42 -32.70 -26.23
CA LEU A 338 40.63 -33.10 -25.52
C LEU A 338 40.71 -34.62 -25.32
N ILE A 339 39.61 -35.26 -24.94
CA ILE A 339 39.49 -36.73 -24.84
C ILE A 339 39.75 -37.37 -26.21
N ARG A 340 39.18 -36.82 -27.29
CA ARG A 340 39.41 -37.32 -28.67
C ARG A 340 40.89 -37.24 -29.07
N SER A 341 41.55 -36.13 -28.74
CA SER A 341 42.99 -35.95 -28.98
C SER A 341 43.84 -36.92 -28.16
N LYS A 342 43.56 -37.10 -26.86
CA LYS A 342 44.30 -38.04 -26.00
C LYS A 342 44.06 -39.50 -26.34
N ASN A 343 42.88 -39.86 -26.85
CA ASN A 343 42.63 -41.19 -27.42
C ASN A 343 43.48 -41.43 -28.68
N GLN A 344 43.59 -40.44 -29.58
CA GLN A 344 44.46 -40.54 -30.77
C GLN A 344 45.95 -40.68 -30.41
N GLU A 345 46.42 -39.95 -29.39
CA GLU A 345 47.77 -40.10 -28.83
C GLU A 345 47.98 -41.51 -28.24
N THR A 346 47.00 -42.03 -27.51
CA THR A 346 47.02 -43.39 -26.94
C THR A 346 47.01 -44.47 -28.03
N ASP A 347 46.27 -44.27 -29.12
CA ASP A 347 46.27 -45.15 -30.29
C ASP A 347 47.62 -45.16 -31.01
N GLN A 348 48.29 -44.01 -31.11
CA GLN A 348 49.65 -43.90 -31.70
C GLN A 348 50.68 -44.61 -30.83
N LEU A 349 50.68 -44.36 -29.52
CA LEU A 349 51.59 -45.02 -28.56
C LEU A 349 51.37 -46.53 -28.50
N ARG A 350 50.11 -47.01 -28.63
CA ARG A 350 49.83 -48.44 -28.74
C ARG A 350 50.43 -49.05 -30.01
N GLN A 351 50.26 -48.40 -31.17
CA GLN A 351 50.86 -48.88 -32.42
C GLN A 351 52.40 -48.86 -32.38
N GLU A 352 53.01 -47.88 -31.73
CA GLU A 352 54.46 -47.86 -31.52
C GLU A 352 54.91 -48.99 -30.59
N GLY A 353 54.17 -49.25 -29.51
CA GLY A 353 54.35 -50.42 -28.65
C GLY A 353 54.24 -51.73 -29.42
N GLU A 354 53.23 -51.91 -30.27
CA GLU A 354 53.05 -53.08 -31.14
C GLU A 354 54.25 -53.28 -32.08
N ARG A 355 54.76 -52.21 -32.72
CA ARG A 355 55.98 -52.26 -33.56
C ARG A 355 57.23 -52.65 -32.76
N MET A 356 57.38 -52.11 -31.55
CA MET A 356 58.53 -52.42 -30.69
C MET A 356 58.50 -53.88 -30.22
N HIS A 357 57.33 -54.42 -29.84
CA HIS A 357 57.18 -55.84 -29.50
C HIS A 357 57.48 -56.75 -30.71
N ALA A 358 57.00 -56.40 -31.91
CA ALA A 358 57.34 -57.12 -33.13
C ALA A 358 58.86 -57.12 -33.39
N ARG A 359 59.54 -55.97 -33.19
CA ARG A 359 60.99 -55.86 -33.36
C ARG A 359 61.78 -56.62 -32.28
N ILE A 360 61.29 -56.69 -31.05
CA ILE A 360 61.86 -57.53 -30.00
C ILE A 360 61.77 -59.01 -30.42
N PHE A 361 60.59 -59.46 -30.86
CA PHE A 361 60.39 -60.85 -31.32
C PHE A 361 61.27 -61.23 -32.52
N GLU A 362 61.48 -60.33 -33.48
CA GLU A 362 62.46 -60.50 -34.56
C GLU A 362 63.89 -60.70 -34.02
N LEU A 363 64.30 -59.89 -33.05
CA LEU A 363 65.64 -59.95 -32.47
C LEU A 363 65.84 -61.20 -31.59
N GLU A 364 64.81 -61.62 -30.84
CA GLU A 364 64.78 -62.88 -30.10
C GLU A 364 64.92 -64.08 -31.03
N GLY A 365 64.22 -64.10 -32.17
CA GLY A 365 64.39 -65.11 -33.21
C GLY A 365 65.82 -65.16 -33.77
N ILE A 366 66.38 -64.00 -34.12
CA ILE A 366 67.78 -63.90 -34.60
C ILE A 366 68.78 -64.38 -33.53
N LEU A 367 68.54 -64.10 -32.24
CA LEU A 367 69.39 -64.57 -31.15
C LEU A 367 69.26 -66.09 -30.95
N LEU A 368 68.05 -66.65 -31.07
CA LEU A 368 67.80 -68.08 -31.00
C LEU A 368 68.51 -68.82 -32.14
N ASP A 369 68.42 -68.34 -33.38
CA ASP A 369 69.12 -68.91 -34.53
C ASP A 369 70.65 -68.81 -34.40
N ARG A 370 71.17 -67.74 -33.81
CA ARG A 370 72.60 -67.60 -33.50
C ARG A 370 73.05 -68.54 -32.38
N GLY A 371 72.22 -68.78 -31.37
CA GLY A 371 72.48 -69.81 -30.35
C GLY A 371 72.45 -71.23 -30.94
N ASN A 372 71.45 -71.52 -31.78
CA ASN A 372 71.31 -72.80 -32.49
C ASN A 372 72.48 -73.09 -33.44
N SER A 373 73.06 -72.07 -34.08
CA SER A 373 74.26 -72.21 -34.93
C SER A 373 75.59 -72.21 -34.16
N PHE A 374 75.64 -71.63 -32.95
CA PHE A 374 76.81 -71.71 -32.07
C PHE A 374 76.95 -73.10 -31.41
N SER A 375 75.85 -73.74 -31.02
CA SER A 375 75.84 -75.06 -30.36
C SER A 375 76.61 -76.17 -31.13
N PRO A 376 76.46 -76.35 -32.47
CA PRO A 376 77.31 -77.24 -33.25
C PRO A 376 78.79 -76.86 -33.22
N CYS A 377 79.11 -75.57 -33.33
CA CYS A 377 80.50 -75.08 -33.30
C CYS A 377 81.17 -75.33 -31.95
N GLN A 378 80.44 -75.13 -30.85
CA GLN A 378 80.89 -75.49 -29.50
C GLN A 378 81.16 -76.99 -29.38
N LYS A 379 80.24 -77.84 -29.86
CA LYS A 379 80.43 -79.31 -29.84
C LYS A 379 81.60 -79.78 -30.70
N GLU A 380 81.85 -79.13 -31.83
CA GLU A 380 83.07 -79.37 -32.63
C GLU A 380 84.34 -78.97 -31.86
N PHE A 381 84.32 -77.83 -31.15
CA PHE A 381 85.45 -77.41 -30.33
C PHE A 381 85.71 -78.39 -29.18
N GLU A 382 84.68 -78.74 -28.41
CA GLU A 382 84.73 -79.75 -27.34
C GLU A 382 85.24 -81.10 -27.89
N SER A 383 84.77 -81.54 -29.06
CA SER A 383 85.25 -82.77 -29.68
C SER A 383 86.73 -82.71 -30.07
N ARG A 384 87.22 -81.59 -30.60
CA ARG A 384 88.63 -81.39 -30.98
C ARG A 384 89.53 -81.24 -29.75
N GLU A 385 89.05 -80.64 -28.67
CA GLU A 385 89.77 -80.55 -27.39
C GLU A 385 89.91 -81.94 -26.73
N ASN A 386 88.85 -82.75 -26.75
CA ASN A 386 88.88 -84.15 -26.31
C ASN A 386 89.81 -85.02 -27.19
N GLU A 387 89.84 -84.78 -28.52
CA GLU A 387 90.78 -85.46 -29.40
C GLU A 387 92.23 -85.04 -29.12
N ALA A 388 92.51 -83.74 -29.03
CA ALA A 388 93.85 -83.21 -28.76
C ALA A 388 94.40 -83.66 -27.40
N THR A 389 93.57 -83.67 -26.34
CA THR A 389 93.97 -84.21 -25.03
C THR A 389 94.22 -85.72 -25.06
N THR A 390 93.47 -86.47 -25.87
CA THR A 390 93.74 -87.90 -26.13
C THR A 390 95.07 -88.11 -26.86
N GLN A 391 95.36 -87.31 -27.89
CA GLN A 391 96.63 -87.34 -28.62
C GLN A 391 97.82 -86.98 -27.71
N ILE A 392 97.68 -85.94 -26.87
CA ILE A 392 98.68 -85.55 -25.87
C ILE A 392 98.92 -86.67 -24.86
N MET A 393 97.87 -87.37 -24.40
CA MET A 393 98.01 -88.50 -23.48
C MET A 393 98.76 -89.68 -24.13
N ALA A 394 98.47 -89.99 -25.40
CA ALA A 394 99.17 -91.03 -26.16
C ALA A 394 100.66 -90.70 -26.35
N LEU A 395 100.99 -89.46 -26.77
CA LEU A 395 102.37 -89.00 -26.90
C LEU A 395 103.11 -89.01 -25.56
N LYS A 396 102.46 -88.59 -24.47
CA LYS A 396 103.02 -88.64 -23.11
C LYS A 396 103.36 -90.07 -22.68
N SER A 397 102.55 -91.06 -23.09
CA SER A 397 102.83 -92.48 -22.85
C SER A 397 104.06 -92.96 -23.64
N GLN A 398 104.19 -92.57 -24.92
CA GLN A 398 105.35 -92.89 -25.75
C GLN A 398 106.66 -92.28 -25.21
N VAL A 399 106.61 -91.04 -24.71
CA VAL A 399 107.75 -90.40 -24.04
C VAL A 399 108.13 -91.16 -22.77
N PHE A 400 107.16 -91.68 -22.02
CA PHE A 400 107.42 -92.46 -20.81
C PHE A 400 108.10 -93.81 -21.11
N SER A 401 107.66 -94.54 -22.15
CA SER A 401 108.33 -95.78 -22.56
C SER A 401 109.74 -95.53 -23.08
N LEU A 402 109.95 -94.50 -23.92
CA LEU A 402 111.28 -94.14 -24.44
C LEU A 402 112.24 -93.68 -23.33
N GLN A 403 111.74 -93.04 -22.28
CA GLN A 403 112.53 -92.71 -21.09
C GLN A 403 112.97 -93.98 -20.34
N GLN A 404 112.05 -94.94 -20.17
CA GLN A 404 112.36 -96.23 -19.53
C GLN A 404 113.39 -97.05 -20.33
N ASP A 405 113.28 -97.07 -21.66
CA ASP A 405 114.25 -97.71 -22.56
C ASP A 405 115.64 -97.03 -22.44
N LEU A 406 115.68 -95.70 -22.40
CA LEU A 406 116.92 -94.93 -22.21
C LEU A 406 117.60 -95.23 -20.87
N ASP A 407 116.83 -95.27 -19.77
CA ASP A 407 117.36 -95.58 -18.43
C ASP A 407 117.89 -97.02 -18.34
N SER A 408 117.26 -97.96 -19.07
CA SER A 408 117.77 -99.33 -19.23
C SER A 408 119.09 -99.37 -20.01
N LEU A 409 119.18 -98.66 -21.15
CA LEU A 409 120.40 -98.59 -21.97
C LEU A 409 121.56 -97.88 -21.24
N LEU A 410 121.28 -96.87 -20.42
CA LEU A 410 122.28 -96.23 -19.55
C LEU A 410 122.81 -97.21 -18.49
N SER A 411 121.93 -98.07 -17.95
CA SER A 411 122.31 -99.12 -16.99
C SER A 411 123.17 -100.21 -17.62
N GLU A 412 122.82 -100.67 -18.83
CA GLU A 412 123.64 -101.62 -19.60
C GLU A 412 125.00 -101.02 -19.97
N LYS A 413 125.01 -99.77 -20.45
CA LYS A 413 126.25 -99.04 -20.74
C LYS A 413 127.17 -98.98 -19.52
N SER A 414 126.64 -98.65 -18.34
CA SER A 414 127.42 -98.60 -17.09
C SER A 414 128.05 -99.95 -16.76
N LEU A 415 127.31 -101.05 -16.91
CA LEU A 415 127.84 -102.41 -16.72
C LEU A 415 128.99 -102.70 -17.69
N LEU A 416 128.82 -102.40 -18.99
CA LEU A 416 129.83 -102.59 -20.02
C LEU A 416 131.08 -101.71 -19.79
N GLU A 417 130.93 -100.49 -19.27
CA GLU A 417 132.07 -99.63 -18.91
C GLU A 417 132.88 -100.26 -17.76
N THR A 418 132.24 -100.76 -16.69
CA THR A 418 132.96 -101.46 -15.60
C THR A 418 133.62 -102.78 -16.04
N GLN A 419 133.06 -103.47 -17.04
CA GLN A 419 133.66 -104.66 -17.65
C GLN A 419 134.89 -104.29 -18.49
N ASN A 420 134.82 -103.23 -19.28
CA ASN A 420 135.97 -102.73 -20.06
C ASN A 420 137.11 -102.25 -19.18
N GLU A 421 136.84 -101.58 -18.05
CA GLU A 421 137.90 -101.25 -17.09
C GLU A 421 138.56 -102.50 -16.48
N ARG A 422 137.79 -103.55 -16.22
CA ARG A 422 138.32 -104.82 -15.68
C ARG A 422 139.28 -105.44 -16.67
N LEU A 423 138.84 -105.63 -17.91
CA LEU A 423 139.68 -106.13 -19.01
C LEU A 423 140.94 -105.28 -19.23
N ARG A 424 140.86 -103.95 -19.09
CA ARG A 424 142.05 -103.07 -19.15
C ARG A 424 143.04 -103.32 -18.02
N ARG A 425 142.57 -103.59 -16.79
CA ARG A 425 143.43 -103.93 -15.64
C ARG A 425 144.07 -105.31 -15.85
N ASP A 426 143.30 -106.28 -16.33
CA ASP A 426 143.77 -107.64 -16.61
C ASP A 426 144.87 -107.63 -17.70
N VAL A 427 144.69 -106.85 -18.77
CA VAL A 427 145.69 -106.65 -19.84
C VAL A 427 146.95 -105.94 -19.32
N MET A 428 146.82 -104.91 -18.48
CA MET A 428 147.98 -104.26 -17.85
C MET A 428 148.79 -105.23 -16.98
N GLN A 429 148.12 -106.14 -16.26
CA GLN A 429 148.78 -107.14 -15.43
C GLN A 429 149.56 -108.17 -16.29
N ILE A 430 148.98 -108.62 -17.40
CA ILE A 430 149.66 -109.51 -18.36
C ILE A 430 150.87 -108.82 -19.00
N GLN A 431 150.72 -107.55 -19.43
CA GLN A 431 151.82 -106.78 -20.00
C GLN A 431 152.98 -106.63 -19.00
N PHE A 432 152.69 -106.29 -17.74
CA PHE A 432 153.71 -106.20 -16.69
C PHE A 432 154.42 -107.54 -16.46
N GLN A 433 153.72 -108.68 -16.53
CA GLN A 433 154.35 -110.00 -16.45
C GLN A 433 155.33 -110.23 -17.63
N MET A 434 154.89 -109.96 -18.86
CA MET A 434 155.73 -110.10 -20.06
C MET A 434 156.96 -109.16 -20.05
N GLU A 435 156.82 -107.92 -19.57
CA GLU A 435 157.94 -106.97 -19.45
C GLU A 435 159.01 -107.48 -18.48
N ASN A 436 158.61 -108.08 -17.35
CA ASN A 436 159.55 -108.71 -16.41
C ASN A 436 160.23 -109.97 -17.01
N GLU A 437 159.50 -110.80 -17.77
CA GLU A 437 160.09 -111.96 -18.46
C GLU A 437 161.12 -111.54 -19.52
N VAL A 438 160.81 -110.51 -20.33
CA VAL A 438 161.75 -109.93 -21.31
C VAL A 438 163.00 -109.37 -20.61
N GLN A 439 162.85 -108.73 -19.45
CA GLN A 439 163.97 -108.15 -18.73
C GLN A 439 164.87 -109.21 -18.06
N ASN A 440 164.29 -110.33 -17.59
CA ASN A 440 165.05 -111.51 -17.15
C ASN A 440 165.82 -112.14 -18.31
N LEU A 441 165.16 -112.41 -19.45
CA LEU A 441 165.79 -112.99 -20.64
C LEU A 441 166.91 -112.08 -21.20
N THR A 442 166.74 -110.75 -21.13
CA THR A 442 167.79 -109.79 -21.52
C THR A 442 169.03 -109.93 -20.63
N SER A 443 168.83 -110.09 -19.31
CA SER A 443 169.92 -110.30 -18.35
C SER A 443 170.66 -111.62 -18.59
N GLU A 444 169.92 -112.68 -18.92
CA GLU A 444 170.48 -114.00 -19.25
C GLU A 444 171.27 -113.97 -20.59
N ILE A 445 170.82 -113.17 -21.56
CA ILE A 445 171.55 -112.91 -22.81
C ILE A 445 172.85 -112.14 -22.55
N GLU A 446 172.87 -111.12 -21.69
CA GLU A 446 174.09 -110.40 -21.34
C GLU A 446 175.13 -111.31 -20.66
N GLU A 447 174.70 -112.23 -19.79
CA GLU A 447 175.58 -113.23 -19.18
C GLU A 447 176.15 -114.23 -20.22
N GLN A 448 175.33 -114.71 -21.17
CA GLN A 448 175.83 -115.54 -22.27
C GLN A 448 176.79 -114.78 -23.20
N GLN A 449 176.56 -113.49 -23.49
CA GLN A 449 177.49 -112.67 -24.27
C GLN A 449 178.84 -112.50 -23.57
N LYS A 450 178.86 -112.36 -22.24
CA LYS A 450 180.08 -112.32 -21.44
C LYS A 450 180.87 -113.63 -21.54
N ILE A 451 180.20 -114.78 -21.41
CA ILE A 451 180.82 -116.11 -21.56
C ILE A 451 181.37 -116.31 -22.99
N LEU A 452 180.67 -115.86 -24.03
CA LEU A 452 181.16 -115.89 -25.41
C LEU A 452 182.40 -115.03 -25.61
N LYS A 453 182.49 -113.88 -24.93
CA LYS A 453 183.66 -112.99 -25.03
C LYS A 453 184.90 -113.57 -24.37
N ASP A 454 184.77 -114.18 -23.19
CA ASP A 454 185.87 -114.91 -22.55
C ASP A 454 186.38 -116.07 -23.43
N LYS A 455 185.46 -116.75 -24.15
CA LYS A 455 185.82 -117.78 -25.16
C LYS A 455 186.60 -117.18 -26.33
N GLU A 456 186.16 -116.05 -26.87
CA GLU A 456 186.80 -115.35 -27.99
C GLU A 456 188.24 -114.89 -27.63
N ASP A 457 188.47 -114.42 -26.40
CA ASP A 457 189.78 -114.01 -25.89
C ASP A 457 190.67 -115.20 -25.44
N THR A 458 190.13 -116.44 -25.37
CA THR A 458 190.97 -117.67 -25.47
C THR A 458 191.36 -118.01 -26.91
N ILE A 459 190.48 -117.80 -27.90
CA ILE A 459 190.78 -118.13 -29.31
C ILE A 459 191.91 -117.25 -29.86
N LYS A 460 191.87 -115.93 -29.58
CA LYS A 460 192.93 -114.96 -29.97
C LYS A 460 194.32 -115.33 -29.42
N ARG A 461 194.39 -116.14 -28.35
CA ARG A 461 195.63 -116.58 -27.70
C ARG A 461 196.30 -117.77 -28.40
N LEU A 462 195.55 -118.54 -29.19
CA LEU A 462 196.03 -119.72 -29.91
C LEU A 462 196.40 -119.42 -31.36
N THR A 463 195.98 -118.27 -31.91
CA THR A 463 196.23 -117.87 -33.30
C THR A 463 197.60 -117.22 -33.55
N GLU A 464 198.34 -116.85 -32.51
CA GLU A 464 199.55 -115.99 -32.64
C GLU A 464 200.86 -116.80 -32.85
N GLU A 465 200.82 -118.13 -32.73
CA GLU A 465 202.01 -118.99 -32.51
C GLU A 465 202.45 -119.87 -33.70
N THR A 466 201.81 -119.77 -34.89
CA THR A 466 202.34 -120.33 -36.15
C THR A 466 202.21 -119.35 -37.31
N LYS A 467 203.30 -119.12 -38.06
CA LYS A 467 203.49 -117.88 -38.84
C LYS A 467 204.09 -118.02 -40.25
N VAL A 468 203.47 -117.26 -41.15
CA VAL A 468 204.05 -116.50 -42.30
C VAL A 468 204.51 -117.25 -43.57
N VAL A 469 203.88 -116.86 -44.70
CA VAL A 469 204.51 -116.92 -46.04
C VAL A 469 204.28 -115.62 -46.87
N ARG A 470 203.88 -115.64 -48.14
CA ARG A 470 204.24 -114.63 -49.18
C ARG A 470 203.15 -114.49 -50.26
N HIS A 471 202.88 -113.33 -50.93
CA HIS A 471 203.35 -111.94 -50.73
C HIS A 471 202.43 -110.90 -51.43
N ARG A 472 202.21 -109.75 -50.76
CA ARG A 472 202.16 -108.33 -51.25
C ARG A 472 201.61 -107.98 -52.65
N SER A 473 200.46 -107.25 -52.72
CA SER A 473 200.29 -105.98 -53.52
C SER A 473 198.94 -105.24 -53.36
N LEU A 474 199.02 -103.95 -52.99
CA LEU A 474 198.19 -102.72 -53.24
C LEU A 474 196.63 -102.60 -53.17
N ASP A 475 196.21 -101.41 -52.68
CA ASP A 475 194.92 -100.65 -52.72
C ASP A 475 193.62 -101.27 -52.12
N SER A 476 192.67 -100.54 -51.46
CA SER A 476 192.40 -99.09 -51.30
C SER A 476 191.66 -98.73 -49.96
N PRO A 477 191.72 -97.49 -49.38
CA PRO A 477 191.14 -97.15 -48.05
C PRO A 477 190.15 -95.94 -47.96
N LYS A 478 189.25 -95.87 -46.95
CA LYS A 478 188.51 -94.62 -46.53
C LYS A 478 187.98 -94.55 -45.07
N TYR A 479 188.31 -93.43 -44.38
CA TYR A 479 187.61 -92.61 -43.31
C TYR A 479 186.99 -93.25 -42.03
N ARG A 480 187.04 -92.71 -40.78
CA ARG A 480 186.85 -91.36 -40.10
C ARG A 480 185.36 -91.07 -39.70
N SER A 481 184.96 -90.30 -38.66
CA SER A 481 185.61 -89.29 -37.78
C SER A 481 184.87 -89.06 -36.42
N LEU A 482 185.24 -88.02 -35.62
CA LEU A 482 184.80 -87.71 -34.24
C LEU A 482 184.47 -86.19 -34.00
N ASP A 483 183.84 -85.86 -32.86
CA ASP A 483 184.09 -84.70 -31.93
C ASP A 483 183.23 -83.40 -31.76
N SER A 484 182.87 -83.14 -30.47
CA SER A 484 182.92 -81.92 -29.58
C SER A 484 182.18 -80.53 -29.72
N PRO A 485 182.06 -79.69 -28.62
CA PRO A 485 181.25 -78.43 -28.55
C PRO A 485 181.85 -77.15 -27.81
N LYS A 486 181.06 -76.03 -27.75
CA LYS A 486 181.03 -74.85 -26.78
C LYS A 486 181.81 -73.50 -26.98
N TYR A 487 181.05 -72.38 -26.92
CA TYR A 487 181.26 -71.03 -26.27
C TYR A 487 182.32 -69.92 -26.66
N ARG A 488 181.81 -68.66 -26.80
CA ARG A 488 182.27 -67.31 -26.29
C ARG A 488 183.18 -66.31 -27.13
N SER A 489 182.66 -65.08 -27.31
CA SER A 489 183.20 -63.67 -27.29
C SER A 489 184.63 -63.21 -27.74
N LEU A 490 184.67 -62.00 -28.37
CA LEU A 490 185.59 -60.83 -28.18
C LEU A 490 186.59 -60.38 -29.30
N ASP A 491 186.59 -59.06 -29.58
CA ASP A 491 187.56 -58.08 -30.14
C ASP A 491 188.45 -58.26 -31.41
N SER A 492 188.42 -57.23 -32.28
CA SER A 492 189.55 -56.68 -33.08
C SER A 492 189.24 -55.27 -33.68
N PRO A 493 190.22 -54.45 -34.11
CA PRO A 493 190.15 -53.00 -33.81
C PRO A 493 190.25 -51.95 -34.96
N ARG A 494 189.87 -50.71 -34.58
CA ARG A 494 190.25 -49.36 -35.12
C ARG A 494 189.79 -48.89 -36.52
N THR A 495 188.82 -47.96 -36.51
CA THR A 495 188.95 -46.56 -37.04
C THR A 495 188.13 -45.60 -36.15
N ASN A 496 188.19 -44.28 -36.35
CA ASN A 496 187.69 -43.26 -35.37
C ASN A 496 186.61 -42.31 -35.95
N PRO A 497 185.44 -42.21 -35.30
CA PRO A 497 184.56 -41.03 -35.43
C PRO A 497 183.96 -40.50 -34.08
N GLN A 498 184.57 -40.76 -32.92
CA GLN A 498 184.01 -40.58 -31.55
C GLN A 498 183.68 -39.12 -31.11
N SER A 499 183.61 -38.17 -32.05
CA SER A 499 183.23 -36.76 -31.84
C SER A 499 181.87 -36.40 -32.46
N LEU A 500 181.38 -37.15 -33.45
CA LEU A 500 180.08 -36.88 -34.09
C LEU A 500 178.94 -37.54 -33.30
N GLU A 501 179.18 -38.79 -32.91
CA GLU A 501 178.29 -39.69 -32.18
C GLU A 501 177.71 -39.04 -30.90
N ARG A 502 178.56 -38.60 -29.96
CA ARG A 502 178.11 -37.91 -28.73
C ARG A 502 177.24 -36.67 -28.98
N LYS A 503 177.48 -35.90 -30.06
CA LYS A 503 176.64 -34.74 -30.38
C LYS A 503 175.29 -35.13 -30.96
N ILE A 504 175.23 -36.21 -31.73
CA ILE A 504 173.97 -36.79 -32.20
C ILE A 504 173.17 -37.33 -31.00
N GLU A 505 173.85 -37.97 -30.06
CA GLU A 505 173.27 -38.63 -28.89
C GLU A 505 172.76 -37.64 -27.83
N GLU A 506 173.52 -36.58 -27.51
CA GLU A 506 173.05 -35.45 -26.68
C GLU A 506 171.85 -34.73 -27.31
N LEU A 507 171.88 -34.50 -28.64
CA LEU A 507 170.77 -33.86 -29.33
C LEU A 507 169.52 -34.74 -29.29
N ALA A 508 169.66 -36.03 -29.64
CA ALA A 508 168.58 -37.01 -29.59
C ALA A 508 167.98 -37.16 -28.19
N GLY A 509 168.81 -37.26 -27.15
CA GLY A 509 168.37 -37.28 -25.75
C GLY A 509 167.58 -36.03 -25.37
N SER A 510 168.05 -34.83 -25.78
CA SER A 510 167.35 -33.57 -25.51
C SER A 510 166.01 -33.45 -26.24
N PHE A 511 165.88 -34.04 -27.43
CA PHE A 511 164.61 -34.14 -28.17
C PHE A 511 163.67 -35.17 -27.53
N HIS A 512 164.17 -36.34 -27.14
CA HIS A 512 163.38 -37.39 -26.50
C HIS A 512 162.77 -36.90 -25.18
N MET A 513 163.58 -36.27 -24.32
CA MET A 513 163.12 -35.68 -23.06
C MET A 513 162.03 -34.61 -23.27
N LYS A 514 162.10 -33.81 -24.36
CA LYS A 514 161.09 -32.80 -24.70
C LYS A 514 159.79 -33.44 -25.22
N MET A 515 159.89 -34.50 -26.02
CA MET A 515 158.73 -35.26 -26.50
C MET A 515 158.04 -35.99 -25.37
N GLU A 516 158.78 -36.67 -24.48
CA GLU A 516 158.25 -37.37 -23.32
C GLU A 516 157.53 -36.43 -22.35
N ASN A 517 158.11 -35.25 -22.06
CA ASN A 517 157.42 -34.23 -21.26
C ASN A 517 156.16 -33.68 -21.96
N HIS A 518 156.16 -33.51 -23.29
CA HIS A 518 154.94 -33.16 -24.05
C HIS A 518 153.88 -34.25 -23.96
N ILE A 519 154.26 -35.52 -24.15
CA ILE A 519 153.38 -36.69 -24.04
C ILE A 519 152.76 -36.75 -22.64
N ARG A 520 153.55 -36.58 -21.57
CA ARG A 520 153.03 -36.55 -20.19
C ARG A 520 152.03 -35.40 -19.95
N ILE A 521 152.32 -34.21 -20.47
CA ILE A 521 151.40 -33.05 -20.36
C ILE A 521 150.12 -33.28 -21.17
N LEU A 522 150.20 -33.91 -22.34
CA LEU A 522 149.03 -34.28 -23.15
C LEU A 522 148.18 -35.33 -22.44
N TYR A 523 148.76 -36.39 -21.88
CA TYR A 523 148.03 -37.36 -21.05
C TYR A 523 147.34 -36.71 -19.85
N GLN A 524 148.02 -35.81 -19.13
CA GLN A 524 147.40 -35.07 -18.02
C GLN A 524 146.24 -34.17 -18.47
N ARG A 525 146.34 -33.52 -19.64
CA ARG A 525 145.25 -32.73 -20.23
C ARG A 525 144.07 -33.60 -20.68
N ILE A 526 144.33 -34.78 -21.24
CA ILE A 526 143.31 -35.75 -21.62
C ILE A 526 142.54 -36.21 -20.38
N LEU A 527 143.22 -36.65 -19.32
CA LEU A 527 142.58 -37.10 -18.07
C LEU A 527 141.73 -36.01 -17.41
N VAL A 528 142.19 -34.75 -17.42
CA VAL A 528 141.39 -33.61 -16.90
C VAL A 528 140.18 -33.32 -17.78
N ALA A 529 140.31 -33.39 -19.12
CA ALA A 529 139.18 -33.22 -20.03
C ALA A 529 138.16 -34.37 -19.91
N GLU A 530 138.61 -35.61 -19.78
CA GLU A 530 137.77 -36.79 -19.53
C GLU A 530 137.00 -36.67 -18.21
N GLN A 531 137.67 -36.23 -17.13
CA GLN A 531 137.03 -35.97 -15.84
C GLN A 531 135.95 -34.88 -15.95
N ILE A 532 136.27 -33.73 -16.58
CA ILE A 532 135.31 -32.65 -16.79
C ILE A 532 134.13 -33.12 -17.65
N HIS A 533 134.37 -33.93 -18.69
CA HIS A 533 133.30 -34.52 -19.50
C HIS A 533 132.45 -35.53 -18.72
N ALA A 534 133.04 -36.32 -17.82
CA ALA A 534 132.31 -37.23 -16.94
C ALA A 534 131.42 -36.47 -15.93
N GLU A 535 131.96 -35.46 -15.26
CA GLU A 535 131.22 -34.57 -14.35
C GLU A 535 130.12 -33.78 -15.06
N THR A 536 130.38 -33.30 -16.28
CA THR A 536 129.39 -32.65 -17.14
C THR A 536 128.27 -33.62 -17.53
N LYS A 537 128.61 -34.86 -17.92
CA LYS A 537 127.63 -35.90 -18.28
C LYS A 537 126.78 -36.33 -17.08
N ASP A 538 127.38 -36.49 -15.91
CA ASP A 538 126.67 -36.83 -14.66
C ASP A 538 125.77 -35.69 -14.17
N SER A 539 126.24 -34.44 -14.23
CA SER A 539 125.41 -33.27 -13.87
C SER A 539 124.24 -33.04 -14.85
N TYR A 540 124.43 -33.25 -16.16
CA TYR A 540 123.32 -33.29 -17.12
C TYR A 540 122.35 -34.43 -16.84
N LYS A 541 122.84 -35.63 -16.51
CA LYS A 541 121.97 -36.76 -16.12
C LYS A 541 121.13 -36.40 -14.88
N LYS A 542 121.78 -35.94 -13.80
CA LYS A 542 121.10 -35.50 -12.57
C LYS A 542 120.13 -34.33 -12.79
N MET A 543 120.34 -33.49 -13.80
CA MET A 543 119.39 -32.46 -14.21
C MET A 543 118.18 -33.06 -14.93
N LYS A 544 118.39 -33.99 -15.87
CA LYS A 544 117.30 -34.70 -16.56
C LYS A 544 116.46 -35.52 -15.56
N ASP A 545 117.11 -36.29 -14.70
CA ASP A 545 116.45 -37.15 -13.70
C ASP A 545 115.54 -36.32 -12.75
N ARG A 546 115.91 -35.05 -12.44
CA ARG A 546 115.03 -34.11 -11.72
C ARG A 546 113.85 -33.63 -12.56
N LEU A 547 114.09 -33.19 -13.81
CA LEU A 547 113.01 -32.73 -14.69
C LEU A 547 112.00 -33.83 -15.01
N ASP A 548 112.45 -35.07 -15.17
CA ASP A 548 111.57 -36.23 -15.34
C ASP A 548 110.71 -36.45 -14.07
N GLN A 549 111.28 -36.34 -12.87
CA GLN A 549 110.56 -36.44 -11.60
C GLN A 549 109.56 -35.28 -11.38
N GLU A 550 109.97 -34.04 -11.68
CA GLU A 550 109.10 -32.85 -11.61
C GLU A 550 107.91 -32.97 -12.57
N ASN A 551 108.12 -33.52 -13.77
CA ASN A 551 107.03 -33.83 -14.71
C ASN A 551 106.07 -34.91 -14.19
N ILE A 552 106.58 -35.97 -13.55
CA ILE A 552 105.73 -37.00 -12.91
C ILE A 552 104.85 -36.37 -11.83
N GLU A 553 105.44 -35.57 -10.93
CA GLU A 553 104.67 -34.86 -9.90
C GLU A 553 103.62 -33.89 -10.48
N LEU A 554 103.91 -33.21 -11.60
CA LEU A 554 102.97 -32.32 -12.26
C LEU A 554 101.83 -33.09 -12.95
N ILE A 555 102.10 -34.28 -13.51
CA ILE A 555 101.08 -35.19 -14.04
C ILE A 555 100.18 -35.68 -12.90
N GLU A 556 100.75 -36.15 -11.78
CA GLU A 556 100.00 -36.58 -10.59
C GLU A 556 99.10 -35.45 -10.06
N LYS A 557 99.64 -34.24 -9.87
CA LYS A 557 98.86 -33.06 -9.45
C LYS A 557 97.73 -32.73 -10.44
N THR A 558 97.99 -32.84 -11.75
CA THR A 558 96.97 -32.61 -12.79
C THR A 558 95.85 -33.65 -12.72
N THR A 559 96.18 -34.95 -12.64
CA THR A 559 95.17 -36.02 -12.53
C THR A 559 94.35 -35.93 -11.23
N ALA A 560 94.96 -35.48 -10.13
CA ALA A 560 94.24 -35.19 -8.89
C ALA A 560 93.23 -34.04 -9.06
N PHE A 561 93.63 -32.92 -9.70
CA PHE A 561 92.68 -31.84 -10.01
C PHE A 561 91.58 -32.29 -10.97
N GLU A 562 91.88 -33.08 -11.99
CA GLU A 562 90.88 -33.65 -12.90
C GLU A 562 89.88 -34.57 -12.20
N ALA A 563 90.32 -35.32 -11.17
CA ALA A 563 89.46 -36.15 -10.34
C ALA A 563 88.52 -35.29 -9.47
N GLU A 564 89.00 -34.22 -8.83
CA GLU A 564 88.13 -33.29 -8.09
C GLU A 564 87.15 -32.55 -9.03
N PHE A 565 87.60 -32.10 -10.21
CA PHE A 565 86.73 -31.54 -11.25
C PHE A 565 85.75 -32.55 -11.87
N ARG A 566 85.92 -33.84 -11.62
CA ARG A 566 84.95 -34.88 -11.98
C ARG A 566 83.87 -35.00 -10.90
N LYS A 567 84.27 -35.16 -9.62
CA LYS A 567 83.35 -35.15 -8.47
C LYS A 567 82.47 -33.90 -8.44
N ILE A 568 83.04 -32.72 -8.69
CA ILE A 568 82.29 -31.45 -8.75
C ILE A 568 81.22 -31.48 -9.85
N ARG A 569 81.51 -32.11 -11.00
CA ARG A 569 80.53 -32.28 -12.09
C ARG A 569 79.47 -33.32 -11.77
N GLU A 570 79.85 -34.42 -11.14
CA GLU A 570 78.92 -35.48 -10.68
C GLU A 570 77.93 -34.92 -9.64
N MET A 571 78.42 -34.24 -8.59
CA MET A 571 77.57 -33.54 -7.61
C MET A 571 76.67 -32.47 -8.25
N LEU A 572 77.16 -31.73 -9.26
CA LEU A 572 76.36 -30.73 -9.97
C LEU A 572 75.25 -31.38 -10.81
N LEU A 573 75.49 -32.58 -11.35
CA LEU A 573 74.52 -33.36 -12.10
C LEU A 573 73.41 -33.90 -11.18
N GLU A 574 73.78 -34.54 -10.07
CA GLU A 574 72.87 -34.99 -9.00
C GLU A 574 72.01 -33.82 -8.48
N THR A 575 72.64 -32.66 -8.26
CA THR A 575 71.93 -31.43 -7.84
C THR A 575 70.95 -30.94 -8.91
N GLY A 576 71.28 -31.10 -10.20
CA GLY A 576 70.40 -30.79 -11.33
C GLY A 576 69.19 -31.74 -11.44
N GLU A 577 69.37 -33.03 -11.16
CA GLU A 577 68.28 -34.00 -11.05
C GLU A 577 67.34 -33.67 -9.87
N ILE A 578 67.91 -33.28 -8.72
CA ILE A 578 67.13 -32.80 -7.56
C ILE A 578 66.36 -31.51 -7.91
N PHE A 579 66.98 -30.54 -8.60
CA PHE A 579 66.30 -29.31 -9.01
C PHE A 579 65.18 -29.56 -10.02
N SER A 580 65.40 -30.39 -11.05
CA SER A 580 64.35 -30.72 -12.03
C SER A 580 63.23 -31.56 -11.43
N GLY A 581 63.52 -32.42 -10.45
CA GLY A 581 62.52 -33.09 -9.62
C GLY A 581 61.68 -32.11 -8.79
N ALA A 582 62.32 -31.13 -8.15
CA ALA A 582 61.63 -30.08 -7.39
C ALA A 582 60.80 -29.15 -8.28
N GLU A 583 61.31 -28.77 -9.46
CA GLU A 583 60.61 -27.97 -10.46
C GLU A 583 59.40 -28.72 -11.04
N THR A 584 59.54 -30.03 -11.28
CA THR A 584 58.42 -30.90 -11.69
C THR A 584 57.36 -31.01 -10.59
N ALA A 585 57.76 -31.13 -9.32
CA ALA A 585 56.84 -31.15 -8.18
C ALA A 585 56.13 -29.80 -7.99
N LEU A 586 56.85 -28.69 -8.15
CA LEU A 586 56.30 -27.33 -8.11
C LEU A 586 55.30 -27.09 -9.25
N LYS A 587 55.62 -27.56 -10.47
CA LYS A 587 54.70 -27.46 -11.62
C LYS A 587 53.41 -28.24 -11.37
N LYS A 588 53.49 -29.47 -10.87
CA LYS A 588 52.32 -30.26 -10.45
C LYS A 588 51.50 -29.53 -9.38
N PHE A 589 52.15 -28.92 -8.39
CA PHE A 589 51.46 -28.14 -7.37
C PHE A 589 50.69 -26.93 -7.96
N TYR A 590 51.23 -26.25 -8.98
CA TYR A 590 50.47 -25.21 -9.70
C TYR A 590 49.31 -25.77 -10.53
N GLU A 591 49.53 -26.86 -11.27
CA GLU A 591 48.49 -27.56 -12.04
C GLU A 591 47.34 -28.04 -11.12
N ASP A 592 47.66 -28.60 -9.96
CA ASP A 592 46.68 -29.01 -8.94
C ASP A 592 45.93 -27.82 -8.31
N ASN A 593 46.57 -26.64 -8.14
CA ASN A 593 45.88 -25.44 -7.67
C ASN A 593 44.95 -24.84 -8.75
N GLU A 594 45.31 -24.89 -10.03
CA GLU A 594 44.40 -24.53 -11.12
C GLU A 594 43.21 -25.50 -11.16
N ASN A 595 43.45 -26.80 -11.00
CA ASN A 595 42.39 -27.83 -10.88
C ASN A 595 41.47 -27.61 -9.67
N LEU A 596 41.93 -26.96 -8.59
CA LEU A 596 41.12 -26.58 -7.43
C LEU A 596 40.28 -25.30 -7.62
N SER A 597 40.65 -24.44 -8.56
CA SER A 597 39.91 -23.20 -8.88
C SER A 597 38.46 -23.50 -9.30
N ASP A 598 38.28 -24.51 -10.13
CA ASP A 598 36.98 -24.91 -10.70
C ASP A 598 36.00 -25.48 -9.63
N PRO A 599 36.41 -26.43 -8.75
CA PRO A 599 35.64 -26.82 -7.56
C PRO A 599 35.31 -25.65 -6.62
N ILE A 600 36.27 -24.76 -6.35
CA ILE A 600 36.06 -23.59 -5.48
C ILE A 600 35.02 -22.63 -6.10
N GLY A 601 35.07 -22.43 -7.41
CA GLY A 601 34.07 -21.68 -8.17
C GLY A 601 32.67 -22.29 -8.07
N ARG A 602 32.54 -23.61 -8.26
CA ARG A 602 31.26 -24.34 -8.11
C ARG A 602 30.69 -24.20 -6.69
N ILE A 603 31.49 -24.49 -5.67
CA ILE A 603 31.09 -24.37 -4.25
C ILE A 603 30.71 -22.93 -3.90
N SER A 604 31.42 -21.93 -4.44
CA SER A 604 31.08 -20.51 -4.26
C SER A 604 29.72 -20.16 -4.89
N ASN A 605 29.45 -20.64 -6.11
CA ASN A 605 28.17 -20.41 -6.80
C ASN A 605 27.00 -21.10 -6.07
N GLU A 606 27.18 -22.35 -5.65
CA GLU A 606 26.22 -23.09 -4.80
C GLU A 606 25.95 -22.34 -3.49
N LEU A 607 26.99 -21.80 -2.85
CA LEU A 607 26.86 -21.00 -1.63
C LEU A 607 26.11 -19.68 -1.87
N GLN A 608 26.32 -18.98 -3.00
CA GLN A 608 25.51 -17.80 -3.35
C GLN A 608 24.07 -18.16 -3.72
N PHE A 609 23.81 -19.35 -4.29
CA PHE A 609 22.45 -19.84 -4.52
C PHE A 609 21.73 -20.14 -3.20
N ALA A 610 22.35 -20.93 -2.32
CA ALA A 610 21.82 -21.24 -0.98
C ALA A 610 21.58 -19.97 -0.16
N LYS A 611 22.50 -18.99 -0.24
CA LYS A 611 22.35 -17.68 0.40
C LYS A 611 21.16 -16.87 -0.15
N ARG A 612 20.93 -16.87 -1.46
CA ARG A 612 19.75 -16.22 -2.10
C ARG A 612 18.45 -16.88 -1.63
N TRP A 613 18.38 -18.20 -1.68
CA TRP A 613 17.24 -18.97 -1.18
C TRP A 613 16.96 -18.71 0.32
N ILE A 614 18.00 -18.61 1.16
CA ILE A 614 17.89 -18.24 2.58
C ILE A 614 17.41 -16.79 2.79
N THR A 615 17.66 -15.87 1.86
CA THR A 615 17.11 -14.50 1.92
C THR A 615 15.67 -14.43 1.42
N GLU A 616 15.34 -15.15 0.36
CA GLU A 616 13.99 -15.20 -0.23
C GLU A 616 12.99 -15.84 0.76
N THR A 617 13.29 -17.05 1.25
CA THR A 617 12.47 -17.73 2.26
C THR A 617 12.34 -16.95 3.57
N ARG A 618 13.38 -16.21 3.98
CA ARG A 618 13.33 -15.32 5.14
C ARG A 618 12.34 -14.16 4.93
N ASP A 619 12.28 -13.60 3.73
CA ASP A 619 11.38 -12.49 3.42
C ASP A 619 9.95 -12.97 3.16
N GLU A 620 9.75 -14.19 2.67
CA GLU A 620 8.46 -14.89 2.72
C GLU A 620 8.00 -15.12 4.17
N ILE A 621 8.88 -15.61 5.05
CA ILE A 621 8.56 -15.78 6.49
C ILE A 621 8.18 -14.44 7.14
N LYS A 622 8.81 -13.32 6.77
CA LYS A 622 8.39 -11.98 7.21
C LYS A 622 6.98 -11.62 6.71
N LYS A 623 6.68 -11.84 5.42
CA LYS A 623 5.34 -11.59 4.84
C LYS A 623 4.27 -12.43 5.53
N LEU A 624 4.53 -13.73 5.68
CA LEU A 624 3.63 -14.67 6.36
C LEU A 624 3.41 -14.28 7.83
N LYS A 625 4.47 -13.88 8.55
CA LYS A 625 4.34 -13.38 9.92
C LYS A 625 3.46 -12.12 9.97
N HIS A 626 3.69 -11.14 9.11
CA HIS A 626 2.85 -9.94 9.06
C HIS A 626 1.38 -10.24 8.75
N ASN A 627 1.11 -11.21 7.88
CA ASN A 627 -0.25 -11.70 7.61
C ASN A 627 -0.87 -12.36 8.85
N VAL A 628 -0.11 -13.17 9.61
CA VAL A 628 -0.55 -13.76 10.88
C VAL A 628 -0.82 -12.68 11.93
N ASP A 629 0.05 -11.69 12.08
CA ASP A 629 -0.12 -10.56 13.01
C ASP A 629 -1.40 -9.76 12.65
N SER A 630 -1.64 -9.52 11.36
CA SER A 630 -2.84 -8.84 10.84
C SER A 630 -4.13 -9.65 11.07
N LEU A 631 -4.10 -10.96 10.82
CA LEU A 631 -5.23 -11.86 11.08
C LEU A 631 -5.52 -11.98 12.58
N THR A 632 -4.49 -11.96 13.43
CA THR A 632 -4.62 -11.96 14.89
C THR A 632 -5.30 -10.68 15.37
N LEU A 633 -4.88 -9.50 14.88
CA LEU A 633 -5.57 -8.24 15.17
C LEU A 633 -7.03 -8.24 14.72
N GLN A 634 -7.34 -8.84 13.56
CA GLN A 634 -8.73 -9.00 13.09
C GLN A 634 -9.54 -10.00 13.91
N LEU A 635 -8.91 -11.04 14.47
CA LEU A 635 -9.54 -12.01 15.37
C LEU A 635 -9.89 -11.36 16.71
N ASN A 636 -8.91 -10.73 17.37
CA ASN A 636 -9.12 -10.01 18.62
C ASN A 636 -10.22 -8.93 18.46
N GLY A 637 -10.17 -8.15 17.37
CA GLY A 637 -11.19 -7.16 17.02
C GLY A 637 -12.55 -7.74 16.57
N LYS A 638 -12.71 -9.07 16.52
CA LYS A 638 -14.00 -9.78 16.45
C LYS A 638 -14.40 -10.33 17.82
N GLU A 639 -13.47 -10.89 18.59
CA GLU A 639 -13.69 -11.37 19.96
C GLU A 639 -14.19 -10.25 20.89
N GLU A 640 -13.62 -9.04 20.81
CA GLU A 640 -14.12 -7.86 21.53
C GLU A 640 -15.58 -7.52 21.16
N LYS A 641 -15.95 -7.66 19.88
CA LYS A 641 -17.32 -7.40 19.40
C LYS A 641 -18.27 -8.51 19.84
N GLU A 642 -17.82 -9.76 19.84
CA GLU A 642 -18.57 -10.89 20.37
C GLU A 642 -18.79 -10.73 21.88
N PHE A 643 -17.79 -10.31 22.64
CA PHE A 643 -17.90 -10.02 24.07
C PHE A 643 -18.93 -8.91 24.34
N LEU A 644 -18.87 -7.79 23.60
CA LEU A 644 -19.85 -6.71 23.69
C LEU A 644 -21.26 -7.13 23.26
N LEU A 645 -21.40 -8.10 22.34
CA LEU A 645 -22.70 -8.67 21.98
C LEU A 645 -23.22 -9.63 23.06
N ARG A 646 -22.37 -10.50 23.62
CA ARG A 646 -22.70 -11.38 24.75
C ARG A 646 -23.13 -10.58 25.98
N GLU A 647 -22.44 -9.48 26.29
CA GLU A 647 -22.81 -8.58 27.40
C GLU A 647 -24.18 -7.89 27.17
N LYS A 648 -24.47 -7.50 25.93
CA LYS A 648 -25.79 -6.95 25.55
C LYS A 648 -26.90 -8.01 25.59
N VAL A 649 -26.64 -9.22 25.12
CA VAL A 649 -27.58 -10.35 25.19
C VAL A 649 -27.91 -10.65 26.65
N TRP A 650 -26.90 -10.78 27.51
CA TRP A 650 -27.11 -11.01 28.95
C TRP A 650 -27.93 -9.89 29.62
N LYS A 651 -27.68 -8.62 29.28
CA LYS A 651 -28.48 -7.48 29.76
C LYS A 651 -29.94 -7.57 29.29
N LEU A 652 -30.16 -7.94 28.03
CA LEU A 652 -31.51 -8.13 27.46
C LEU A 652 -32.25 -9.32 28.10
N GLU A 653 -31.58 -10.46 28.28
CA GLU A 653 -32.10 -11.64 28.99
C GLU A 653 -32.49 -11.30 30.43
N ALA A 654 -31.66 -10.54 31.15
CA ALA A 654 -31.99 -10.07 32.50
C ALA A 654 -33.23 -9.16 32.52
N THR A 655 -33.37 -8.22 31.57
CA THR A 655 -34.58 -7.39 31.44
C THR A 655 -35.81 -8.20 31.06
N LEU A 656 -35.68 -9.16 30.14
CA LEU A 656 -36.77 -10.04 29.69
C LEU A 656 -37.24 -10.97 30.81
N SER A 657 -36.32 -11.46 31.63
CA SER A 657 -36.63 -12.27 32.83
C SER A 657 -37.39 -11.45 33.87
N LYS A 658 -36.97 -10.21 34.14
CA LYS A 658 -37.65 -9.29 35.06
C LYS A 658 -39.04 -8.90 34.56
N GLU A 659 -39.15 -8.47 33.31
CA GLU A 659 -40.43 -8.10 32.68
C GLU A 659 -41.37 -9.31 32.55
N GLY A 660 -40.81 -10.49 32.26
CA GLY A 660 -41.52 -11.77 32.28
C GLY A 660 -42.10 -12.09 33.65
N GLY A 661 -41.32 -11.91 34.72
CA GLY A 661 -41.79 -12.07 36.11
C GLY A 661 -42.84 -11.04 36.52
N GLU A 662 -42.73 -9.79 36.08
CA GLU A 662 -43.74 -8.75 36.32
C GLU A 662 -45.06 -9.03 35.56
N LYS A 663 -44.97 -9.54 34.33
CA LYS A 663 -46.11 -10.04 33.56
C LYS A 663 -46.74 -11.27 34.20
N LEU A 664 -45.95 -12.24 34.66
CA LEU A 664 -46.44 -13.43 35.35
C LEU A 664 -47.18 -13.07 36.66
N ASN A 665 -46.64 -12.13 37.44
CA ASN A 665 -47.26 -11.63 38.67
C ASN A 665 -48.59 -10.88 38.41
N SER A 666 -48.67 -10.08 37.34
CA SER A 666 -49.91 -9.38 36.97
C SER A 666 -50.96 -10.31 36.38
N VAL A 667 -50.57 -11.33 35.59
CA VAL A 667 -51.45 -12.45 35.21
C VAL A 667 -51.96 -13.17 36.46
N SER A 668 -51.08 -13.51 37.41
CA SER A 668 -51.43 -14.14 38.69
C SER A 668 -52.30 -13.25 39.61
N GLN A 669 -52.46 -11.97 39.33
CA GLN A 669 -53.43 -11.07 39.98
C GLN A 669 -54.76 -11.02 39.21
N LEU A 670 -54.72 -11.06 37.87
CA LEU A 670 -55.91 -11.12 37.03
C LEU A 670 -56.64 -12.45 37.21
N GLU A 671 -55.94 -13.59 37.24
CA GLU A 671 -56.51 -14.91 37.54
C GLU A 671 -57.28 -14.91 38.87
N ARG A 672 -56.68 -14.35 39.93
CA ARG A 672 -57.34 -14.22 41.25
C ARG A 672 -58.57 -13.29 41.21
N LYS A 673 -58.58 -12.26 40.35
CA LYS A 673 -59.77 -11.42 40.12
C LYS A 673 -60.84 -12.14 39.32
N VAL A 674 -60.46 -12.93 38.31
CA VAL A 674 -61.40 -13.77 37.52
C VAL A 674 -62.08 -14.78 38.44
N VAL A 675 -61.34 -15.55 39.22
CA VAL A 675 -61.91 -16.53 40.19
C VAL A 675 -62.84 -15.85 41.20
N TYR A 676 -62.51 -14.65 41.68
CA TYR A 676 -63.41 -13.88 42.55
C TYR A 676 -64.70 -13.45 41.84
N LEU A 677 -64.62 -13.00 40.58
CA LEU A 677 -65.78 -12.60 39.79
C LEU A 677 -66.65 -13.80 39.40
N GLU A 678 -66.06 -14.93 39.04
CA GLU A 678 -66.77 -16.21 38.79
C GLU A 678 -67.54 -16.64 40.04
N GLN A 679 -66.93 -16.54 41.22
CA GLN A 679 -67.59 -16.86 42.49
C GLN A 679 -68.73 -15.89 42.84
N GLN A 680 -68.63 -14.61 42.47
CA GLN A 680 -69.69 -13.61 42.60
C GLN A 680 -70.84 -13.85 41.60
N VAL A 681 -70.53 -14.14 40.33
CA VAL A 681 -71.53 -14.50 39.31
C VAL A 681 -72.31 -15.72 39.76
N LYS A 682 -71.61 -16.78 40.20
CA LYS A 682 -72.25 -18.00 40.71
C LYS A 682 -73.19 -17.73 41.89
N GLN A 683 -72.79 -16.88 42.85
CA GLN A 683 -73.68 -16.48 43.96
C GLN A 683 -74.93 -15.73 43.45
N GLN A 684 -74.81 -14.90 42.41
CA GLN A 684 -75.96 -14.23 41.80
C GLN A 684 -76.85 -15.21 41.01
N GLU A 685 -76.28 -16.21 40.35
CA GLU A 685 -77.01 -17.30 39.69
C GLU A 685 -77.79 -18.15 40.71
N ASP A 686 -77.16 -18.54 41.82
CA ASP A 686 -77.81 -19.28 42.92
C ASP A 686 -78.98 -18.48 43.53
N ILE A 687 -78.81 -17.16 43.75
CA ILE A 687 -79.88 -16.26 44.21
C ILE A 687 -81.00 -16.15 43.16
N LEU A 688 -80.66 -16.00 41.88
CA LEU A 688 -81.63 -15.90 40.79
C LEU A 688 -82.43 -17.20 40.62
N LEU A 689 -81.78 -18.36 40.81
CA LEU A 689 -82.43 -19.67 40.84
C LEU A 689 -83.43 -19.75 42.01
N GLY A 690 -83.05 -19.29 43.21
CA GLY A 690 -83.94 -19.16 44.36
C GLY A 690 -85.19 -18.32 44.04
N VAL A 691 -85.00 -17.09 43.57
CA VAL A 691 -86.11 -16.19 43.16
C VAL A 691 -86.93 -16.78 42.00
N SER A 692 -86.32 -17.60 41.14
CA SER A 692 -87.07 -18.32 40.09
C SER A 692 -87.98 -19.40 40.66
N GLU A 693 -87.57 -20.09 41.74
CA GLU A 693 -88.41 -21.09 42.41
C GLU A 693 -89.47 -20.43 43.29
N GLU A 694 -89.17 -19.32 43.98
CA GLU A 694 -90.18 -18.51 44.66
C GLU A 694 -91.28 -18.04 43.70
N LYS A 695 -90.90 -17.63 42.47
CA LYS A 695 -91.86 -17.31 41.41
C LYS A 695 -92.64 -18.53 40.92
N ARG A 696 -92.01 -19.70 40.77
CA ARG A 696 -92.71 -20.96 40.43
C ARG A 696 -93.68 -21.37 41.53
N GLU A 697 -93.32 -21.20 42.81
CA GLU A 697 -94.16 -21.44 43.97
C GLU A 697 -95.35 -20.47 44.02
N ALA A 698 -95.11 -19.17 43.87
CA ALA A 698 -96.17 -18.16 43.81
C ALA A 698 -97.16 -18.42 42.66
N ILE A 699 -96.68 -18.85 41.49
CA ILE A 699 -97.52 -19.28 40.37
C ILE A 699 -98.33 -20.54 40.76
N ARG A 700 -97.71 -21.56 41.36
CA ARG A 700 -98.41 -22.78 41.81
C ARG A 700 -99.52 -22.46 42.83
N GLN A 701 -99.26 -21.58 43.80
CA GLN A 701 -100.26 -21.11 44.77
C GLN A 701 -101.40 -20.33 44.10
N LEU A 702 -101.10 -19.45 43.14
CA LEU A 702 -102.09 -18.65 42.44
C LEU A 702 -102.96 -19.52 41.51
N CYS A 703 -102.40 -20.55 40.88
CA CYS A 703 -103.17 -21.57 40.16
C CYS A 703 -104.14 -22.32 41.09
N MET A 704 -103.68 -22.82 42.25
CA MET A 704 -104.56 -23.46 43.25
C MET A 704 -105.70 -22.54 43.69
N MET A 705 -105.43 -21.24 43.87
CA MET A 705 -106.44 -20.24 44.24
C MET A 705 -107.47 -20.03 43.11
N VAL A 706 -107.01 -19.94 41.86
CA VAL A 706 -107.87 -19.85 40.67
C VAL A 706 -108.76 -21.09 40.54
N ASP A 707 -108.21 -22.29 40.70
CA ASP A 707 -108.98 -23.54 40.59
C ASP A 707 -109.99 -23.70 41.74
N TYR A 708 -109.66 -23.25 42.96
CA TYR A 708 -110.62 -23.17 44.07
C TYR A 708 -111.77 -22.19 43.76
N HIS A 709 -111.46 -20.99 43.24
CA HIS A 709 -112.49 -20.04 42.82
C HIS A 709 -113.33 -20.56 41.65
N ARG A 710 -112.72 -21.30 40.72
CA ARG A 710 -113.38 -21.92 39.56
C ARG A 710 -114.33 -23.01 40.00
N GLY A 711 -113.89 -23.95 40.83
CA GLY A 711 -114.73 -24.99 41.42
C GLY A 711 -115.89 -24.41 42.24
N ARG A 712 -115.63 -23.38 43.07
CA ARG A 712 -116.68 -22.66 43.81
C ARG A 712 -117.68 -21.96 42.88
N TYR A 713 -117.21 -21.37 41.79
CA TYR A 713 -118.07 -20.74 40.78
C TYR A 713 -118.89 -21.78 40.00
N ASP A 714 -118.30 -22.91 39.60
CA ASP A 714 -119.01 -23.99 38.92
C ASP A 714 -120.07 -24.63 39.84
N HIS A 715 -119.78 -24.83 41.14
CA HIS A 715 -120.78 -25.25 42.13
C HIS A 715 -121.92 -24.21 42.29
N LEU A 716 -121.60 -22.91 42.34
CA LEU A 716 -122.62 -21.85 42.38
C LEU A 716 -123.45 -21.83 41.09
N ARG A 717 -122.82 -21.97 39.92
CA ARG A 717 -123.51 -22.04 38.62
C ARG A 717 -124.39 -23.28 38.53
N GLU A 718 -123.93 -24.42 39.03
CA GLU A 718 -124.71 -25.66 39.06
C GLU A 718 -125.91 -25.54 40.02
N ALA A 719 -125.73 -24.97 41.21
CA ALA A 719 -126.81 -24.69 42.15
C ALA A 719 -127.85 -23.73 41.57
N ILE A 720 -127.42 -22.68 40.87
CA ILE A 720 -128.30 -21.75 40.13
C ILE A 720 -129.02 -22.51 39.00
N SER A 721 -128.32 -23.28 38.16
CA SER A 721 -128.93 -24.06 37.08
C SER A 721 -129.96 -25.06 37.59
N LYS A 722 -129.67 -25.77 38.70
CA LYS A 722 -130.64 -26.66 39.37
C LYS A 722 -131.89 -25.88 39.82
N LYS A 723 -131.73 -24.67 40.37
CA LYS A 723 -132.84 -23.78 40.76
C LYS A 723 -133.65 -23.31 39.55
N THR A 724 -133.00 -22.95 38.45
CA THR A 724 -133.67 -22.52 37.19
C THR A 724 -134.39 -23.67 36.49
N VAL A 725 -133.85 -24.90 36.52
CA VAL A 725 -134.51 -26.11 36.02
C VAL A 725 -135.72 -26.48 36.87
N HIS A 726 -135.68 -26.23 38.18
CA HIS A 726 -136.84 -26.43 39.07
C HIS A 726 -137.97 -25.44 38.71
N ILE A 727 -137.64 -24.18 38.42
CA ILE A 727 -138.61 -23.17 37.95
C ILE A 727 -139.20 -23.55 36.58
N ARG A 728 -138.39 -24.04 35.63
CA ARG A 728 -138.85 -24.57 34.32
C ARG A 728 -139.49 -25.98 34.37
N ARG A 729 -140.02 -26.39 35.52
CA ARG A 729 -140.89 -27.56 35.68
C ARG A 729 -142.22 -27.24 36.38
N MET A 730 -142.48 -25.96 36.67
CA MET A 730 -143.76 -25.47 37.20
C MET A 730 -144.39 -24.39 36.32
N ALA A 731 -143.92 -24.29 35.08
CA ALA A 731 -144.46 -23.58 33.92
C ALA A 731 -144.01 -24.33 32.66
#